data_AF-A0A9N8CU94-F1
#
_entry.id   AF-A0A9N8CU94-F1
#
_cell.length_a   1.000
_cell.length_b   1.000
_cell.length_c   1.000
_cell.angle_alpha   90.00
_cell.angle_beta   90.00
_cell.angle_gamma   90.00
#
_symmetry.space_group_name_H-M   'P 1'
#
loop_
_entity.id
_entity.type
_entity.pdbx_description
1 polymer ?
#
loop_
_entity_poly.entity_id
_entity_poly.type
_entity_poly.pdbx_seq_one_letter_code
_entity_poly.pdbx_strand_id
1 'polypeptide(L)'
;MVGINSVLSLIDIDDKSDVLFDIKKALLALNSFITPNLKAIVIEYIRSRLNGLDHNNKILLSEWDGGIYSGMISVLERYDDNPIELINSIRRGQNGFRKDSATSDFFIDKIFPLNNDELTLRGTFNASVSYSYVVKMIDGLLDGDVDFEKKIIIKKIMPLLFELNKHNGFLANRSLFLLSECYLLLGDKETSIDYFFQSQRRKNTVGNQKLFVAKFIFGVDVERYFSRKTLKLFTEEDNIYNVCFWHKIKNLCSGVNILNSLSTYINKLTYSEFVSAKPCANIAGNVADDIIFFESINSQMECKCLGLTKLYYICKSDDYTSIAKSKAYYIIALTYCCNDVLKVLHYLTMSLFYKYDVKTAIKIQSLFIDVDEPGLLDALLGQGAKNKTHSFLSSVKYIKDSHSFVTWCTVNINNEVSLLLSIINSGAGDLIKTMARLRLCFLYIRGESCNNSLFRIQRFSKATELLELYKNSSSDSVVDFISDITNSGFYRHQSHLISNSEFGEYIFMENKSSNKLIIVFPSRYSYHVFTSVPSFVKNTCANILFVNNPECNWFSDEEFLRVECLINHVMKGRFEKNNTLCYFGSMGGYAAIKYAIRLKCHVLAFNPQFNLNLWAMERPEDIDRILLNRSVVNLDKISPKDNDGFSGCLLVSRSPADFLAFQSWFENFKNTENFTLIIEKYEFVEHDALISNAYKDTITETLMQRFNSLISYSNNDLKITPPLNVTEQDELITIIKNSTSGSWTIKSKNGLWYLL
;
A
#
# COMPACT_ATOMS: atom_id res chain seq x y z
N MET A 1 -0.55 -32.62 2.39
CA MET A 1 -1.41 -31.86 1.46
C MET A 1 -2.36 -31.03 2.30
N VAL A 2 -2.33 -29.71 2.14
CA VAL A 2 -3.34 -28.82 2.74
C VAL A 2 -4.60 -28.97 1.88
N GLY A 3 -5.68 -29.52 2.42
CA GLY A 3 -6.94 -29.73 1.70
C GLY A 3 -7.75 -28.44 1.59
N ILE A 4 -8.78 -28.41 0.74
CA ILE A 4 -9.72 -27.27 0.66
C ILE A 4 -10.35 -26.98 2.03
N ASN A 5 -10.62 -28.02 2.82
CA ASN A 5 -11.16 -27.89 4.17
C ASN A 5 -10.23 -27.09 5.08
N SER A 6 -8.90 -27.19 4.94
CA SER A 6 -7.97 -26.36 5.73
C SER A 6 -7.90 -24.91 5.27
N VAL A 7 -8.24 -24.61 4.00
CA VAL A 7 -8.35 -23.22 3.52
C VAL A 7 -9.67 -22.61 3.98
N LEU A 8 -10.78 -23.34 3.81
CA LEU A 8 -12.09 -22.87 4.23
C LEU A 8 -12.24 -22.85 5.75
N SER A 9 -11.58 -23.74 6.51
CA SER A 9 -11.58 -23.68 7.98
C SER A 9 -10.82 -22.49 8.54
N LEU A 10 -9.93 -21.87 7.75
CA LEU A 10 -9.32 -20.60 8.12
C LEU A 10 -10.34 -19.45 7.98
N ILE A 11 -11.32 -19.53 7.06
CA ILE A 11 -12.49 -18.66 7.05
C ILE A 11 -13.58 -19.31 7.91
N ASP A 12 -13.36 -19.30 9.23
CA ASP A 12 -14.34 -19.81 10.21
C ASP A 12 -15.56 -18.88 10.30
N ILE A 13 -16.34 -18.82 9.22
CA ILE A 13 -17.66 -18.21 9.15
C ILE A 13 -18.60 -19.29 8.63
N ASP A 14 -19.67 -19.52 9.39
CA ASP A 14 -20.75 -20.42 9.00
C ASP A 14 -22.02 -19.59 8.83
N ASP A 15 -22.66 -19.73 7.68
CA ASP A 15 -24.02 -19.27 7.43
C ASP A 15 -24.78 -20.45 6.83
N LYS A 16 -25.68 -21.02 7.62
CA LYS A 16 -26.46 -22.20 7.23
C LYS A 16 -27.70 -21.84 6.41
N SER A 17 -28.01 -20.56 6.28
CA SER A 17 -29.21 -20.07 5.58
C SER A 17 -28.98 -19.84 4.08
N ASP A 18 -27.71 -19.73 3.66
CA ASP A 18 -27.33 -19.43 2.28
C ASP A 18 -26.56 -20.60 1.65
N VAL A 19 -27.21 -21.34 0.77
CA VAL A 19 -26.62 -22.51 0.08
C VAL A 19 -25.42 -22.13 -0.80
N LEU A 20 -25.29 -20.85 -1.16
CA LEU A 20 -24.18 -20.31 -1.96
C LEU A 20 -23.02 -19.83 -1.08
N PHE A 21 -23.18 -19.83 0.24
CA PHE A 21 -22.23 -19.21 1.17
C PHE A 21 -20.81 -19.79 1.06
N ASP A 22 -20.68 -21.11 0.92
CA ASP A 22 -19.37 -21.74 0.75
C ASP A 22 -18.69 -21.34 -0.56
N ILE A 23 -19.46 -21.09 -1.63
CA ILE A 23 -18.92 -20.60 -2.90
C ILE A 23 -18.50 -19.14 -2.76
N LYS A 24 -19.29 -18.31 -2.06
CA LYS A 24 -18.95 -16.91 -1.74
C LYS A 24 -17.67 -16.82 -0.92
N LYS A 25 -17.49 -17.67 0.10
CA LYS A 25 -16.24 -17.81 0.86
C LYS A 25 -15.06 -18.20 -0.02
N ALA A 26 -15.26 -19.15 -0.93
CA ALA A 26 -14.21 -19.58 -1.84
C ALA A 26 -13.83 -18.49 -2.86
N LEU A 27 -14.79 -17.76 -3.42
CA LEU A 27 -14.57 -16.61 -4.32
C LEU A 27 -13.77 -15.50 -3.61
N LEU A 28 -14.07 -15.26 -2.33
CA LEU A 28 -13.28 -14.38 -1.47
C LEU A 28 -11.85 -14.89 -1.31
N ALA A 29 -11.68 -16.12 -0.86
CA ALA A 29 -10.37 -16.75 -0.67
C ALA A 29 -9.50 -16.69 -1.93
N LEU A 30 -10.10 -16.79 -3.12
CA LEU A 30 -9.42 -16.70 -4.40
C LEU A 30 -8.83 -15.29 -4.66
N ASN A 31 -9.49 -14.24 -4.17
CA ASN A 31 -9.04 -12.85 -4.23
C ASN A 31 -8.12 -12.45 -3.07
N SER A 32 -8.09 -13.24 -1.98
CA SER A 32 -7.16 -13.11 -0.87
C SER A 32 -5.71 -13.47 -1.27
N PHE A 33 -4.70 -13.14 -0.44
CA PHE A 33 -3.31 -13.55 -0.71
C PHE A 33 -2.99 -14.93 -0.15
N ILE A 34 -3.56 -15.96 -0.76
CA ILE A 34 -3.15 -17.36 -0.54
C ILE A 34 -2.14 -17.80 -1.60
N THR A 35 -1.35 -18.83 -1.30
CA THR A 35 -0.34 -19.33 -2.24
C THR A 35 -0.95 -19.81 -3.57
N PRO A 36 -0.21 -19.78 -4.70
CA PRO A 36 -0.71 -20.25 -5.99
C PRO A 36 -1.30 -21.68 -5.96
N ASN A 37 -0.68 -22.57 -5.19
CA ASN A 37 -1.17 -23.94 -4.99
C ASN A 37 -2.55 -23.97 -4.32
N LEU A 38 -2.76 -23.14 -3.29
CA LEU A 38 -4.06 -23.05 -2.62
C LEU A 38 -5.11 -22.41 -3.53
N LYS A 39 -4.75 -21.39 -4.33
CA LYS A 39 -5.66 -20.82 -5.34
C LYS A 39 -6.11 -21.87 -6.36
N ALA A 40 -5.22 -22.75 -6.79
CA ALA A 40 -5.60 -23.86 -7.68
C ALA A 40 -6.60 -24.81 -7.03
N ILE A 41 -6.42 -25.15 -5.75
CA ILE A 41 -7.39 -25.98 -5.01
C ILE A 41 -8.75 -25.26 -4.88
N VAL A 42 -8.73 -23.96 -4.58
CA VAL A 42 -9.95 -23.14 -4.48
C VAL A 42 -10.67 -23.02 -5.82
N ILE A 43 -9.95 -22.83 -6.92
CA ILE A 43 -10.51 -22.79 -8.28
C ILE A 43 -11.21 -24.10 -8.62
N GLU A 44 -10.55 -25.24 -8.40
CA GLU A 44 -11.17 -26.56 -8.64
C GLU A 44 -12.42 -26.78 -7.77
N TYR A 45 -12.37 -26.33 -6.52
CA TYR A 45 -13.53 -26.39 -5.63
C TYR A 45 -14.71 -25.56 -6.17
N ILE A 46 -14.47 -24.28 -6.51
CA ILE A 46 -15.51 -23.38 -7.04
C ILE A 46 -16.09 -23.98 -8.32
N ARG A 47 -15.25 -24.44 -9.25
CA ARG A 47 -15.68 -25.04 -10.52
C ARG A 47 -16.58 -26.26 -10.30
N SER A 48 -16.16 -27.18 -9.43
CA SER A 48 -16.95 -28.36 -9.09
C SER A 48 -18.33 -27.98 -8.52
N ARG A 49 -18.39 -26.94 -7.68
CA ARG A 49 -19.66 -26.45 -7.11
C ARG A 49 -20.52 -25.72 -8.12
N LEU A 50 -19.95 -24.87 -8.97
CA LEU A 50 -20.67 -24.13 -10.02
C LEU A 50 -21.38 -25.08 -10.99
N ASN A 51 -20.75 -26.22 -11.32
CA ASN A 51 -21.36 -27.23 -12.19
C ASN A 51 -22.60 -27.90 -11.57
N GLY A 52 -22.73 -27.89 -10.24
CA GLY A 52 -23.87 -28.42 -9.51
C GLY A 52 -25.00 -27.42 -9.24
N LEU A 53 -24.80 -26.13 -9.54
CA LEU A 53 -25.83 -25.10 -9.33
C LEU A 53 -26.84 -25.07 -10.48
N ASP A 54 -28.12 -24.88 -10.15
CA ASP A 54 -29.14 -24.52 -11.13
C ASP A 54 -28.95 -23.08 -11.66
N HIS A 55 -29.71 -22.73 -12.69
CA HIS A 55 -29.61 -21.44 -13.37
C HIS A 55 -29.93 -20.24 -12.45
N ASN A 56 -30.92 -20.36 -11.56
CA ASN A 56 -31.32 -19.28 -10.67
C ASN A 56 -30.23 -19.00 -9.63
N ASN A 57 -29.65 -20.06 -9.06
CA ASN A 57 -28.54 -19.97 -8.12
C ASN A 57 -27.29 -19.37 -8.77
N LYS A 58 -27.03 -19.65 -10.04
CA LYS A 58 -25.95 -19.00 -10.81
C LYS A 58 -26.20 -17.51 -11.05
N ILE A 59 -27.44 -17.12 -11.34
CA ILE A 59 -27.82 -15.70 -11.46
C ILE A 59 -27.59 -15.00 -10.13
N LEU A 60 -28.11 -15.55 -9.02
CA LEU A 60 -27.94 -14.98 -7.68
C LEU A 60 -26.46 -14.83 -7.29
N LEU A 61 -25.64 -15.84 -7.58
CA LEU A 61 -24.20 -15.77 -7.34
C LEU A 61 -23.49 -14.75 -8.25
N SER A 62 -23.94 -14.63 -9.50
CA SER A 62 -23.38 -13.66 -10.45
C SER A 62 -23.73 -12.23 -10.09
N GLU A 63 -24.94 -11.99 -9.55
CA GLU A 63 -25.39 -10.67 -9.07
C GLU A 63 -24.84 -10.33 -7.68
N TRP A 64 -24.29 -11.33 -6.97
CA TRP A 64 -23.67 -11.13 -5.66
C TRP A 64 -22.54 -10.10 -5.75
N ASP A 65 -22.48 -9.26 -4.71
CA ASP A 65 -21.58 -8.11 -4.64
C ASP A 65 -21.56 -7.24 -5.92
N GLY A 66 -22.73 -7.09 -6.56
CA GLY A 66 -22.93 -6.06 -7.60
C GLY A 66 -22.49 -6.48 -8.95
N GLY A 67 -22.39 -7.78 -9.17
CA GLY A 67 -21.84 -8.28 -10.40
C GLY A 67 -20.32 -8.31 -10.40
N ILE A 68 -19.61 -7.95 -9.32
CA ILE A 68 -18.15 -7.92 -9.35
C ILE A 68 -17.55 -9.31 -9.62
N TYR A 69 -18.21 -10.37 -9.11
CA TYR A 69 -17.82 -11.76 -9.33
C TYR A 69 -18.44 -12.38 -10.59
N SER A 70 -19.35 -11.69 -11.30
CA SER A 70 -19.98 -12.21 -12.51
C SER A 70 -18.94 -12.60 -13.56
N GLY A 71 -17.95 -11.74 -13.79
CA GLY A 71 -16.83 -12.01 -14.68
C GLY A 71 -16.00 -13.21 -14.21
N MET A 72 -15.78 -13.34 -12.89
CA MET A 72 -14.99 -14.42 -12.31
C MET A 72 -15.69 -15.76 -12.53
N ILE A 73 -16.97 -15.83 -12.19
CA ILE A 73 -17.83 -17.00 -12.39
C ILE A 73 -17.85 -17.39 -13.86
N SER A 74 -18.07 -16.43 -14.75
CA SER A 74 -18.09 -16.65 -16.21
C SER A 74 -16.78 -17.22 -16.75
N VAL A 75 -15.64 -16.72 -16.26
CA VAL A 75 -14.30 -17.24 -16.61
C VAL A 75 -14.08 -18.65 -16.05
N LEU A 76 -14.52 -18.91 -14.82
CA LEU A 76 -14.39 -20.23 -14.18
C LEU A 76 -15.27 -21.31 -14.82
N GLU A 77 -16.46 -20.93 -15.31
CA GLU A 77 -17.33 -21.84 -16.06
C GLU A 77 -16.72 -22.25 -17.40
N ARG A 78 -15.99 -21.35 -18.07
CA ARG A 78 -15.28 -21.62 -19.34
C ARG A 78 -13.86 -22.16 -19.17
N TYR A 79 -13.44 -22.48 -17.95
CA TYR A 79 -12.03 -22.81 -17.69
C TYR A 79 -11.53 -24.00 -18.52
N ASP A 80 -12.34 -25.04 -18.71
CA ASP A 80 -11.94 -26.22 -19.50
C ASP A 80 -11.77 -25.88 -21.00
N ASP A 81 -12.60 -24.96 -21.51
CA ASP A 81 -12.57 -24.54 -22.92
C ASP A 81 -11.46 -23.51 -23.18
N ASN A 82 -11.17 -22.65 -22.21
CA ASN A 82 -10.31 -21.47 -22.39
C ASN A 82 -9.49 -21.13 -21.13
N PRO A 83 -8.57 -22.00 -20.67
CA PRO A 83 -7.81 -21.78 -19.44
C PRO A 83 -6.90 -20.53 -19.51
N ILE A 84 -6.55 -20.06 -20.70
CA ILE A 84 -5.75 -18.84 -20.89
C ILE A 84 -6.53 -17.57 -20.52
N GLU A 85 -7.86 -17.59 -20.56
CA GLU A 85 -8.70 -16.49 -20.09
C GLU A 85 -8.51 -16.27 -18.59
N LEU A 86 -8.58 -17.35 -17.79
CA LEU A 86 -8.30 -17.32 -16.35
C LEU A 86 -6.91 -16.74 -16.05
N ILE A 87 -5.88 -17.27 -16.72
CA ILE A 87 -4.48 -16.85 -16.54
C ILE A 87 -4.35 -15.34 -16.78
N ASN A 88 -4.96 -14.82 -17.84
CA ASN A 88 -4.91 -13.41 -18.19
C ASN A 88 -5.75 -12.54 -17.25
N SER A 89 -6.92 -12.99 -16.83
CA SER A 89 -7.76 -12.30 -15.85
C SER A 89 -7.04 -12.13 -14.51
N ILE A 90 -6.41 -13.19 -14.00
CA ILE A 90 -5.58 -13.14 -12.78
C ILE A 90 -4.37 -12.22 -12.99
N ARG A 91 -3.65 -12.32 -14.12
CA ARG A 91 -2.46 -11.49 -14.38
C ARG A 91 -2.77 -9.99 -14.44
N ARG A 92 -3.93 -9.64 -14.98
CA ARG A 92 -4.31 -8.24 -15.23
C ARG A 92 -5.21 -7.67 -14.15
N GLY A 93 -5.73 -8.50 -13.25
CA GLY A 93 -6.74 -8.11 -12.29
C GLY A 93 -8.06 -7.71 -12.99
N GLN A 94 -8.54 -8.55 -13.91
CA GLN A 94 -9.76 -8.32 -14.69
C GLN A 94 -10.84 -9.33 -14.30
N ASN A 95 -12.09 -9.07 -14.69
CA ASN A 95 -13.22 -9.98 -14.47
C ASN A 95 -13.40 -10.33 -12.98
N GLY A 96 -13.21 -9.37 -12.08
CA GLY A 96 -13.34 -9.59 -10.63
C GLY A 96 -12.13 -10.28 -9.97
N PHE A 97 -11.15 -10.75 -10.73
CA PHE A 97 -9.91 -11.30 -10.17
C PHE A 97 -9.00 -10.17 -9.68
N ARG A 98 -8.31 -10.42 -8.58
CA ARG A 98 -7.17 -9.62 -8.15
C ARG A 98 -5.96 -9.85 -9.06
N LYS A 99 -5.20 -8.79 -9.34
CA LYS A 99 -3.91 -8.89 -10.02
C LYS A 99 -2.91 -9.73 -9.21
N ASP A 100 -2.48 -10.86 -9.76
CA ASP A 100 -1.56 -11.80 -9.13
C ASP A 100 -0.66 -12.49 -10.17
N SER A 101 0.49 -11.88 -10.48
CA SER A 101 1.42 -12.42 -11.48
C SER A 101 1.96 -13.79 -11.09
N ALA A 102 2.27 -14.03 -9.81
CA ALA A 102 2.82 -15.29 -9.34
C ALA A 102 1.85 -16.46 -9.54
N THR A 103 0.57 -16.26 -9.23
CA THR A 103 -0.48 -17.26 -9.48
C THR A 103 -0.70 -17.47 -10.97
N SER A 104 -0.72 -16.40 -11.77
CA SER A 104 -0.79 -16.52 -13.23
C SER A 104 0.39 -17.30 -13.80
N ASP A 105 1.61 -17.03 -13.31
CA ASP A 105 2.85 -17.70 -13.69
C ASP A 105 2.87 -19.18 -13.31
N PHE A 106 2.26 -19.51 -12.17
CA PHE A 106 2.06 -20.89 -11.74
C PHE A 106 1.09 -21.62 -12.68
N PHE A 107 -0.05 -21.01 -13.03
CA PHE A 107 -1.03 -21.64 -13.91
C PHE A 107 -0.52 -21.79 -15.34
N ILE A 108 0.21 -20.80 -15.89
CA ILE A 108 0.78 -20.95 -17.24
C ILE A 108 1.78 -22.12 -17.28
N ASP A 109 2.65 -22.28 -16.28
CA ASP A 109 3.59 -23.40 -16.22
C ASP A 109 2.90 -24.75 -16.00
N LYS A 110 1.85 -24.78 -15.16
CA LYS A 110 1.12 -26.00 -14.86
C LYS A 110 0.31 -26.49 -16.07
N ILE A 111 -0.28 -25.58 -16.84
CA ILE A 111 -1.22 -25.90 -17.93
C ILE A 111 -0.48 -26.01 -19.27
N PHE A 112 0.55 -25.19 -19.50
CA PHE A 112 1.26 -25.08 -20.78
C PHE A 112 2.79 -25.22 -20.62
N PRO A 113 3.31 -26.25 -19.92
CA PRO A 113 4.71 -26.32 -19.54
C PRO A 113 5.67 -26.08 -20.70
N LEU A 114 6.58 -25.11 -20.55
CA LEU A 114 7.65 -24.86 -21.51
C LEU A 114 8.82 -25.82 -21.24
N ASN A 115 8.96 -26.86 -22.06
CA ASN A 115 10.20 -27.64 -22.12
C ASN A 115 11.28 -26.81 -22.85
N ASN A 116 12.52 -26.83 -22.35
CA ASN A 116 13.62 -26.03 -22.94
C ASN A 116 13.86 -26.33 -24.44
N ASP A 117 13.52 -27.53 -24.91
CA ASP A 117 13.71 -27.97 -26.29
C ASP A 117 12.53 -27.61 -27.24
N GLU A 118 11.39 -27.18 -26.68
CA GLU A 118 10.16 -26.92 -27.46
C GLU A 118 10.02 -25.47 -27.96
N LEU A 119 10.79 -24.51 -27.41
CA LEU A 119 10.83 -23.13 -27.93
C LEU A 119 11.33 -23.06 -29.39
N THR A 120 12.07 -24.09 -29.83
CA THR A 120 12.56 -24.25 -31.20
C THR A 120 11.57 -24.94 -32.14
N LEU A 121 10.54 -25.62 -31.61
CA LEU A 121 9.56 -26.39 -32.39
C LEU A 121 8.28 -25.57 -32.65
N ARG A 122 8.45 -24.65 -33.61
CA ARG A 122 7.47 -23.96 -34.49
C ARG A 122 5.97 -24.34 -34.37
N GLY A 123 5.14 -23.31 -34.17
CA GLY A 123 3.84 -23.16 -34.89
C GLY A 123 2.56 -23.54 -34.16
N THR A 124 2.59 -24.11 -32.96
CA THR A 124 1.39 -24.65 -32.29
C THR A 124 0.89 -23.84 -31.11
N PHE A 125 1.64 -22.85 -30.61
CA PHE A 125 1.19 -22.04 -29.49
C PHE A 125 0.16 -21.01 -29.94
N ASN A 126 -1.01 -21.06 -29.29
CA ASN A 126 -2.00 -19.99 -29.36
C ASN A 126 -1.33 -18.65 -29.01
N ALA A 127 -1.57 -17.59 -29.80
CA ALA A 127 -1.01 -16.26 -29.59
C ALA A 127 -1.18 -15.76 -28.15
N SER A 128 -2.29 -16.09 -27.49
CA SER A 128 -2.54 -15.74 -26.08
C SER A 128 -1.55 -16.42 -25.13
N VAL A 129 -1.21 -17.69 -25.36
CA VAL A 129 -0.22 -18.43 -24.56
C VAL A 129 1.18 -17.84 -24.75
N SER A 130 1.58 -17.60 -26.00
CA SER A 130 2.85 -16.94 -26.32
C SER A 130 2.94 -15.56 -25.66
N TYR A 131 1.87 -14.77 -25.70
CA TYR A 131 1.82 -13.47 -25.04
C TYR A 131 1.93 -13.57 -23.52
N SER A 132 1.22 -14.50 -22.87
CA SER A 132 1.33 -14.71 -21.42
C SER A 132 2.74 -15.11 -21.00
N TYR A 133 3.43 -15.94 -21.77
CA TYR A 133 4.83 -16.29 -21.53
C TYR A 133 5.78 -15.11 -21.73
N VAL A 134 5.60 -14.33 -22.80
CA VAL A 134 6.35 -13.10 -23.03
C VAL A 134 6.22 -12.15 -21.84
N VAL A 135 5.00 -11.92 -21.35
CA VAL A 135 4.77 -11.03 -20.19
C VAL A 135 5.44 -11.58 -18.93
N LYS A 136 5.27 -12.87 -18.64
CA LYS A 136 5.96 -13.55 -17.52
C LYS A 136 7.47 -13.33 -17.55
N MET A 137 8.09 -13.57 -18.70
CA MET A 137 9.54 -13.45 -18.84
C MET A 137 9.99 -11.98 -18.82
N ILE A 138 9.19 -11.03 -19.31
CA ILE A 138 9.49 -9.59 -19.22
C ILE A 138 9.42 -9.10 -17.78
N ASP A 139 8.47 -9.56 -16.97
CA ASP A 139 8.42 -9.22 -15.55
C ASP A 139 9.76 -9.61 -14.88
N GLY A 140 10.31 -10.79 -15.21
CA GLY A 140 11.65 -11.20 -14.80
C GLY A 140 12.82 -10.38 -15.37
N LEU A 141 12.66 -9.73 -16.55
CA LEU A 141 13.68 -8.82 -17.10
C LEU A 141 13.80 -7.53 -16.29
N LEU A 142 12.69 -7.05 -15.74
CA LEU A 142 12.66 -5.82 -14.95
C LEU A 142 13.31 -6.03 -13.57
N ASP A 143 13.25 -7.26 -13.05
CA ASP A 143 13.77 -7.63 -11.73
C ASP A 143 15.24 -8.11 -11.75
N GLY A 144 15.78 -8.49 -12.91
CA GLY A 144 17.17 -8.96 -13.03
C GLY A 144 18.21 -7.83 -12.92
N ASP A 145 19.15 -7.94 -11.98
CA ASP A 145 20.25 -6.96 -11.82
C ASP A 145 21.44 -7.22 -12.75
N VAL A 146 21.55 -8.42 -13.33
CA VAL A 146 22.72 -8.83 -14.12
C VAL A 146 22.41 -8.82 -15.61
N ASP A 147 23.19 -8.07 -16.39
CA ASP A 147 23.09 -7.99 -17.86
C ASP A 147 23.09 -9.36 -18.56
N PHE A 148 23.73 -10.36 -17.97
CA PHE A 148 23.78 -11.72 -18.49
C PHE A 148 22.41 -12.43 -18.45
N GLU A 149 21.70 -12.34 -17.32
CA GLU A 149 20.37 -12.95 -17.16
C GLU A 149 19.36 -12.28 -18.10
N LYS A 150 19.45 -10.95 -18.25
CA LYS A 150 18.64 -10.20 -19.21
C LYS A 150 18.83 -10.71 -20.64
N LYS A 151 20.08 -10.91 -21.06
CA LYS A 151 20.40 -11.44 -22.40
C LYS A 151 19.86 -12.86 -22.60
N ILE A 152 19.92 -13.73 -21.59
CA ILE A 152 19.33 -15.08 -21.66
C ILE A 152 17.83 -15.00 -21.84
N ILE A 153 17.15 -14.20 -21.02
CA ILE A 153 15.70 -14.05 -21.07
C ILE A 153 15.27 -13.45 -22.43
N ILE A 154 15.94 -12.41 -22.91
CA ILE A 154 15.68 -11.82 -24.24
C ILE A 154 15.77 -12.88 -25.33
N LYS A 155 16.82 -13.72 -25.33
CA LYS A 155 16.98 -14.80 -26.30
C LYS A 155 15.82 -15.81 -26.26
N LYS A 156 15.24 -16.08 -25.09
CA LYS A 156 14.07 -16.96 -24.94
C LYS A 156 12.77 -16.31 -25.42
N ILE A 157 12.62 -15.00 -25.20
CA ILE A 157 11.42 -14.23 -25.54
C ILE A 157 11.33 -13.92 -27.04
N MET A 158 12.45 -13.60 -27.70
CA MET A 158 12.45 -13.12 -29.09
C MET A 158 11.72 -14.05 -30.07
N PRO A 159 11.90 -15.39 -30.04
CA PRO A 159 11.12 -16.30 -30.89
C PRO A 159 9.60 -16.15 -30.71
N LEU A 160 9.13 -16.01 -29.46
CA LEU A 160 7.71 -15.80 -29.15
C LEU A 160 7.22 -14.44 -29.68
N LEU A 161 8.04 -13.39 -29.56
CA LEU A 161 7.70 -12.07 -30.10
C LEU A 161 7.62 -12.05 -31.62
N PHE A 162 8.51 -12.75 -32.31
CA PHE A 162 8.45 -12.91 -33.76
C PHE A 162 7.20 -13.66 -34.20
N GLU A 163 6.80 -14.70 -33.47
CA GLU A 163 5.53 -15.39 -33.73
C GLU A 163 4.33 -14.46 -33.53
N LEU A 164 4.30 -13.73 -32.41
CA LEU A 164 3.24 -12.75 -32.12
C LEU A 164 3.14 -11.65 -33.20
N ASN A 165 4.28 -11.26 -33.80
CA ASN A 165 4.31 -10.24 -34.86
C ASN A 165 3.64 -10.70 -36.17
N LYS A 166 3.50 -12.01 -36.40
CA LYS A 166 2.78 -12.55 -37.57
C LYS A 166 1.27 -12.33 -37.51
N HIS A 167 0.73 -12.04 -36.32
CA HIS A 167 -0.68 -11.75 -36.15
C HIS A 167 -1.02 -10.30 -36.55
N ASN A 168 -2.32 -10.01 -36.68
CA ASN A 168 -2.81 -8.66 -36.93
C ASN A 168 -3.26 -7.97 -35.62
N GLY A 169 -3.39 -6.65 -35.66
CA GLY A 169 -3.96 -5.87 -34.56
C GLY A 169 -2.99 -5.54 -33.42
N PHE A 170 -3.53 -5.49 -32.19
CA PHE A 170 -2.83 -4.99 -31.01
C PHE A 170 -1.64 -5.84 -30.58
N LEU A 171 -1.76 -7.18 -30.63
CA LEU A 171 -0.70 -8.09 -30.17
C LEU A 171 0.58 -7.94 -30.99
N ALA A 172 0.45 -7.83 -32.30
CA ALA A 172 1.61 -7.65 -33.17
C ALA A 172 2.22 -6.25 -33.05
N ASN A 173 1.39 -5.21 -32.80
CA ASN A 173 1.94 -3.90 -32.47
C ASN A 173 2.74 -3.92 -31.16
N ARG A 174 2.20 -4.59 -30.14
CA ARG A 174 2.87 -4.75 -28.84
C ARG A 174 4.14 -5.59 -28.99
N SER A 175 4.15 -6.62 -29.82
CA SER A 175 5.34 -7.44 -30.03
C SER A 175 6.47 -6.67 -30.74
N LEU A 176 6.15 -5.84 -31.74
CA LEU A 176 7.13 -4.94 -32.36
C LEU A 176 7.76 -3.98 -31.34
N PHE A 177 6.94 -3.38 -30.47
CA PHE A 177 7.45 -2.53 -29.41
C PHE A 177 8.35 -3.29 -28.41
N LEU A 178 7.97 -4.50 -28.03
CA LEU A 178 8.79 -5.33 -27.14
C LEU A 178 10.07 -5.82 -27.81
N LEU A 179 10.05 -6.08 -29.13
CA LEU A 179 11.25 -6.34 -29.91
C LEU A 179 12.18 -5.13 -29.88
N SER A 180 11.64 -3.92 -30.05
CA SER A 180 12.40 -2.67 -29.93
C SER A 180 13.12 -2.58 -28.57
N GLU A 181 12.42 -2.82 -27.47
CA GLU A 181 13.02 -2.86 -26.11
C GLU A 181 14.08 -3.97 -25.98
N CYS A 182 13.82 -5.16 -26.51
CA CYS A 182 14.79 -6.28 -26.49
C CYS A 182 16.08 -5.91 -27.23
N TYR A 183 15.99 -5.36 -28.44
CA TYR A 183 17.17 -4.94 -29.20
C TYR A 183 17.92 -3.79 -28.53
N LEU A 184 17.20 -2.85 -27.88
CA LEU A 184 17.83 -1.79 -27.08
C LEU A 184 18.69 -2.39 -25.95
N LEU A 185 18.15 -3.37 -25.22
CA LEU A 185 18.85 -4.06 -24.14
C LEU A 185 20.01 -4.94 -24.63
N LEU A 186 19.95 -5.44 -25.87
CA LEU A 186 21.06 -6.14 -26.53
C LEU A 186 22.16 -5.18 -27.04
N GLY A 187 21.91 -3.87 -27.01
CA GLY A 187 22.83 -2.84 -27.52
C GLY A 187 22.70 -2.56 -29.02
N ASP A 188 21.75 -3.22 -29.71
CA ASP A 188 21.45 -2.98 -31.12
C ASP A 188 20.44 -1.83 -31.26
N LYS A 189 20.97 -0.62 -31.12
CA LYS A 189 20.20 0.63 -31.15
C LYS A 189 19.51 0.87 -32.50
N GLU A 190 20.11 0.42 -33.58
CA GLU A 190 19.58 0.67 -34.92
C GLU A 190 18.32 -0.18 -35.17
N THR A 191 18.44 -1.51 -34.98
CA THR A 191 17.31 -2.43 -35.12
C THR A 191 16.19 -2.11 -34.13
N SER A 192 16.56 -1.64 -32.93
CA SER A 192 15.61 -1.16 -31.93
C SER A 192 14.73 -0.03 -32.47
N ILE A 193 15.31 1.06 -32.98
CA ILE A 193 14.55 2.18 -33.57
C ILE A 193 13.69 1.71 -34.75
N ASP A 194 14.19 0.81 -35.59
CA ASP A 194 13.44 0.31 -36.74
C ASP A 194 12.16 -0.41 -36.29
N TYR A 195 12.24 -1.26 -35.27
CA TYR A 195 11.06 -1.90 -34.68
C TYR A 195 10.12 -0.90 -34.00
N PHE A 196 10.66 0.13 -33.34
CA PHE A 196 9.86 1.21 -32.76
C PHE A 196 9.04 1.92 -33.84
N PHE A 197 9.66 2.38 -34.93
CA PHE A 197 8.94 3.06 -36.02
C PHE A 197 7.94 2.12 -36.71
N GLN A 198 8.27 0.84 -36.90
CA GLN A 198 7.31 -0.15 -37.39
C GLN A 198 6.08 -0.26 -36.48
N SER A 199 6.27 -0.21 -35.16
CA SER A 199 5.14 -0.17 -34.22
C SER A 199 4.32 1.12 -34.35
N GLN A 200 4.98 2.27 -34.54
CA GLN A 200 4.30 3.56 -34.67
C GLN A 200 3.45 3.64 -35.96
N ARG A 201 3.81 2.90 -37.01
CA ARG A 201 3.05 2.85 -38.29
C ARG A 201 1.70 2.15 -38.14
N ARG A 202 1.48 1.36 -37.09
CA ARG A 202 0.23 0.61 -36.89
C ARG A 202 -0.78 1.46 -36.13
N LYS A 203 -2.07 1.41 -36.52
CA LYS A 203 -3.17 2.24 -35.98
C LYS A 203 -3.43 2.16 -34.45
N ASN A 204 -2.71 1.31 -33.71
CA ASN A 204 -3.00 0.95 -32.31
C ASN A 204 -1.85 1.30 -31.35
N THR A 205 -1.17 2.41 -31.57
CA THR A 205 -0.02 2.85 -30.77
C THR A 205 -0.44 3.37 -29.41
N VAL A 206 0.20 2.89 -28.34
CA VAL A 206 -0.17 3.22 -26.96
C VAL A 206 0.60 4.47 -26.52
N GLY A 207 -0.06 5.45 -25.91
CA GLY A 207 0.56 6.71 -25.45
C GLY A 207 1.82 6.54 -24.58
N ASN A 208 1.92 5.45 -23.81
CA ASN A 208 3.08 5.14 -22.96
C ASN A 208 4.33 4.71 -23.75
N GLN A 209 4.20 4.32 -25.02
CA GLN A 209 5.34 4.00 -25.89
C GLN A 209 6.15 5.26 -26.24
N LYS A 210 5.61 6.46 -25.99
CA LYS A 210 6.25 7.73 -26.30
C LYS A 210 7.47 8.03 -25.41
N LEU A 211 7.52 7.47 -24.20
CA LEU A 211 8.71 7.55 -23.32
C LEU A 211 9.89 6.71 -23.83
N PHE A 212 9.65 5.78 -24.76
CA PHE A 212 10.70 4.95 -25.35
C PHE A 212 11.82 5.80 -25.97
N VAL A 213 11.49 6.87 -26.70
CA VAL A 213 12.50 7.70 -27.37
C VAL A 213 13.42 8.35 -26.34
N ALA A 214 12.85 8.87 -25.26
CA ALA A 214 13.63 9.42 -24.17
C ALA A 214 14.48 8.33 -23.48
N LYS A 215 13.93 7.14 -23.20
CA LYS A 215 14.69 6.00 -22.66
C LYS A 215 15.81 5.55 -23.59
N PHE A 216 15.58 5.50 -24.89
CA PHE A 216 16.55 5.16 -25.93
C PHE A 216 17.72 6.18 -25.96
N ILE A 217 17.40 7.46 -25.87
CA ILE A 217 18.37 8.56 -25.89
C ILE A 217 19.21 8.58 -24.62
N PHE A 218 18.54 8.58 -23.47
CA PHE A 218 19.17 8.81 -22.17
C PHE A 218 19.63 7.52 -21.48
N GLY A 219 19.21 6.36 -21.98
CA GLY A 219 19.63 5.04 -21.51
C GLY A 219 19.01 4.60 -20.18
N VAL A 220 18.06 5.36 -19.63
CA VAL A 220 17.41 5.08 -18.35
C VAL A 220 15.94 5.49 -18.36
N ASP A 221 15.20 5.08 -17.32
CA ASP A 221 13.82 5.49 -17.04
C ASP A 221 13.75 7.00 -16.73
N VAL A 222 13.51 7.82 -17.76
CA VAL A 222 13.56 9.28 -17.69
C VAL A 222 12.52 9.87 -16.73
N GLU A 223 11.39 9.21 -16.53
CA GLU A 223 10.35 9.64 -15.59
C GLU A 223 10.84 9.74 -14.15
N ARG A 224 11.98 9.14 -13.83
CA ARG A 224 12.60 9.22 -12.51
C ARG A 224 13.42 10.50 -12.29
N TYR A 225 13.84 11.19 -13.35
CA TYR A 225 14.83 12.25 -13.27
C TYR A 225 14.35 13.60 -13.82
N PHE A 226 13.45 13.57 -14.80
CA PHE A 226 12.96 14.78 -15.45
C PHE A 226 11.68 15.31 -14.79
N SER A 227 11.48 16.64 -14.85
CA SER A 227 10.24 17.25 -14.39
C SER A 227 9.05 16.83 -15.25
N ARG A 228 7.82 16.92 -14.71
CA ARG A 228 6.58 16.64 -15.48
C ARG A 228 6.49 17.46 -16.77
N LYS A 229 6.98 18.71 -16.74
CA LYS A 229 6.97 19.61 -17.90
C LYS A 229 7.88 19.09 -19.02
N THR A 230 9.09 18.66 -18.69
CA THR A 230 10.04 18.11 -19.68
C THR A 230 9.57 16.76 -20.23
N LEU A 231 9.05 15.88 -19.38
CA LEU A 231 8.47 14.60 -19.84
C LEU A 231 7.31 14.81 -20.81
N LYS A 232 6.45 15.81 -20.55
CA LYS A 232 5.37 16.17 -21.48
C LYS A 232 5.93 16.57 -22.84
N LEU A 233 6.96 17.41 -22.90
CA LEU A 233 7.60 17.78 -24.16
C LEU A 233 8.18 16.59 -24.92
N PHE A 234 8.85 15.65 -24.23
CA PHE A 234 9.39 14.43 -24.84
C PHE A 234 8.33 13.42 -25.29
N THR A 235 7.09 13.54 -24.79
CA THR A 235 5.98 12.65 -25.13
C THR A 235 4.93 13.28 -26.04
N GLU A 236 5.09 14.57 -26.39
CA GLU A 236 4.26 15.23 -27.38
C GLU A 236 4.58 14.70 -28.78
N GLU A 237 3.55 14.25 -29.49
CA GLU A 237 3.69 13.61 -30.80
C GLU A 237 4.39 14.50 -31.83
N ASP A 238 4.05 15.79 -31.78
CA ASP A 238 4.64 16.82 -32.65
C ASP A 238 6.14 17.01 -32.40
N ASN A 239 6.66 16.66 -31.22
CA ASN A 239 8.07 16.78 -30.87
C ASN A 239 8.84 15.48 -31.11
N ILE A 240 8.23 14.32 -30.80
CA ILE A 240 8.84 12.99 -31.00
C ILE A 240 9.31 12.83 -32.44
N TYR A 241 8.48 13.25 -33.39
CA TYR A 241 8.77 13.11 -34.82
C TYR A 241 9.37 14.38 -35.46
N ASN A 242 9.84 15.33 -34.66
CA ASN A 242 10.43 16.57 -35.17
C ASN A 242 11.95 16.54 -35.07
N VAL A 243 12.59 16.43 -36.24
CA VAL A 243 14.05 16.40 -36.37
C VAL A 243 14.70 17.65 -35.76
N CYS A 244 14.11 18.83 -35.96
CA CYS A 244 14.63 20.09 -35.42
C CYS A 244 14.56 20.13 -33.89
N PHE A 245 13.51 19.57 -33.28
CA PHE A 245 13.39 19.47 -31.82
C PHE A 245 14.55 18.66 -31.24
N TRP A 246 14.80 17.47 -31.77
CA TRP A 246 15.88 16.61 -31.28
C TRP A 246 17.28 17.15 -31.58
N HIS A 247 17.47 17.90 -32.66
CA HIS A 247 18.71 18.66 -32.88
C HIS A 247 18.95 19.72 -31.80
N LYS A 248 17.92 20.47 -31.39
CA LYS A 248 18.06 21.43 -30.29
C LYS A 248 18.39 20.72 -28.96
N ILE A 249 17.75 19.58 -28.67
CA ILE A 249 18.10 18.76 -27.50
C ILE A 249 19.55 18.28 -27.58
N LYS A 250 20.00 17.82 -28.75
CA LYS A 250 21.40 17.40 -28.98
C LYS A 250 22.40 18.51 -28.67
N ASN A 251 22.08 19.77 -28.94
CA ASN A 251 22.94 20.90 -28.61
C ASN A 251 23.02 21.23 -27.11
N LEU A 252 22.09 20.70 -26.30
CA LEU A 252 22.10 20.86 -24.84
C LEU A 252 22.81 19.69 -24.14
N CYS A 253 23.08 18.60 -24.85
CA CYS A 253 23.73 17.41 -24.31
C CYS A 253 25.24 17.46 -24.56
N SER A 254 26.01 16.94 -23.61
CA SER A 254 27.47 16.83 -23.68
C SER A 254 27.95 15.37 -23.61
N GLY A 255 27.11 14.44 -23.15
CA GLY A 255 27.50 13.04 -23.00
C GLY A 255 27.63 12.29 -24.33
N VAL A 256 28.81 11.73 -24.62
CA VAL A 256 29.10 11.00 -25.88
C VAL A 256 28.07 9.91 -26.19
N ASN A 257 27.65 9.13 -25.19
CA ASN A 257 26.66 8.07 -25.37
C ASN A 257 25.26 8.61 -25.75
N ILE A 258 24.86 9.74 -25.14
CA ILE A 258 23.60 10.42 -25.43
C ILE A 258 23.64 11.02 -26.83
N LEU A 259 24.76 11.67 -27.18
CA LEU A 259 24.98 12.24 -28.51
C LEU A 259 24.96 11.17 -29.61
N ASN A 260 25.52 9.98 -29.36
CA ASN A 260 25.47 8.86 -30.29
C ASN A 260 24.04 8.32 -30.46
N SER A 261 23.30 8.11 -29.36
CA SER A 261 21.88 7.72 -29.44
C SER A 261 21.06 8.77 -30.19
N LEU A 262 21.20 10.05 -29.84
CA LEU A 262 20.51 11.15 -30.52
C LEU A 262 20.82 11.19 -32.00
N SER A 263 22.08 11.03 -32.39
CA SER A 263 22.47 11.01 -33.81
C SER A 263 21.85 9.83 -34.55
N THR A 264 21.81 8.65 -33.92
CA THR A 264 21.16 7.47 -34.48
C THR A 264 19.66 7.70 -34.69
N TYR A 265 18.98 8.24 -33.66
CA TYR A 265 17.55 8.55 -33.72
C TYR A 265 17.22 9.62 -34.76
N ILE A 266 17.98 10.72 -34.77
CA ILE A 266 17.84 11.82 -35.74
C ILE A 266 18.02 11.30 -37.15
N ASN A 267 19.08 10.54 -37.43
CA ASN A 267 19.33 9.98 -38.76
C ASN A 267 18.16 9.11 -39.23
N LYS A 268 17.69 8.18 -38.39
CA LYS A 268 16.54 7.32 -38.71
C LYS A 268 15.26 8.14 -38.93
N LEU A 269 15.03 9.15 -38.10
CA LEU A 269 13.88 10.04 -38.22
C LEU A 269 13.92 10.82 -39.54
N THR A 270 15.07 11.36 -39.95
CA THR A 270 15.27 12.09 -41.22
C THR A 270 14.90 11.26 -42.45
N TYR A 271 15.16 9.95 -42.42
CA TYR A 271 14.81 9.03 -43.53
C TYR A 271 13.42 8.39 -43.38
N SER A 272 12.68 8.74 -42.32
CA SER A 272 11.35 8.19 -42.06
C SER A 272 10.24 9.06 -42.64
N GLU A 273 9.08 8.47 -42.88
CA GLU A 273 7.87 9.19 -43.29
C GLU A 273 7.22 9.99 -42.14
N PHE A 274 7.77 9.89 -40.91
CA PHE A 274 7.19 10.50 -39.72
C PHE A 274 7.60 11.97 -39.53
N VAL A 275 8.52 12.51 -40.33
CA VAL A 275 9.07 13.86 -40.11
C VAL A 275 7.96 14.92 -40.06
N SER A 276 7.79 15.53 -38.89
CA SER A 276 6.87 16.64 -38.70
C SER A 276 7.47 17.93 -39.25
N ALA A 277 6.72 18.60 -40.12
CA ALA A 277 7.05 19.94 -40.65
C ALA A 277 6.63 21.08 -39.69
N LYS A 278 6.04 20.77 -38.53
CA LYS A 278 5.57 21.80 -37.59
C LYS A 278 6.74 22.58 -36.98
N PRO A 279 6.52 23.88 -36.67
CA PRO A 279 7.51 24.68 -35.95
C PRO A 279 7.90 23.99 -34.64
N CYS A 280 9.21 23.91 -34.39
CA CYS A 280 9.73 23.34 -33.15
C CYS A 280 9.29 24.18 -31.96
N ALA A 281 8.73 23.55 -30.93
CA ALA A 281 8.44 24.21 -29.65
C ALA A 281 9.69 24.94 -29.12
N ASN A 282 9.50 26.08 -28.46
CA ASN A 282 10.58 26.74 -27.75
C ASN A 282 10.98 25.88 -26.56
N ILE A 283 12.25 25.45 -26.54
CA ILE A 283 12.81 24.74 -25.39
C ILE A 283 12.99 25.78 -24.28
N ALA A 284 12.12 25.72 -23.28
CA ALA A 284 12.20 26.58 -22.11
C ALA A 284 13.43 26.24 -21.26
N GLY A 285 13.92 27.21 -20.47
CA GLY A 285 15.16 27.07 -19.69
C GLY A 285 15.14 25.92 -18.69
N ASN A 286 13.96 25.50 -18.22
CA ASN A 286 13.78 24.36 -17.33
C ASN A 286 14.14 23.01 -17.98
N VAL A 287 13.98 22.84 -19.30
CA VAL A 287 14.38 21.60 -19.99
C VAL A 287 15.90 21.47 -20.04
N ALA A 288 16.60 22.58 -20.29
CA ALA A 288 18.06 22.60 -20.26
C ALA A 288 18.58 22.26 -18.86
N ASP A 289 17.98 22.85 -17.82
CA ASP A 289 18.33 22.52 -16.43
C ASP A 289 18.10 21.05 -16.08
N ASP A 290 16.99 20.46 -16.54
CA ASP A 290 16.72 19.02 -16.35
C ASP A 290 17.76 18.14 -17.06
N ILE A 291 18.15 18.49 -18.29
CA ILE A 291 19.17 17.74 -19.06
C ILE A 291 20.53 17.84 -18.37
N ILE A 292 20.95 19.03 -17.92
CA ILE A 292 22.22 19.22 -17.22
C ILE A 292 22.20 18.43 -15.90
N PHE A 293 21.10 18.49 -15.14
CA PHE A 293 20.94 17.70 -13.92
C PHE A 293 21.06 16.20 -14.20
N PHE A 294 20.39 15.72 -15.25
CA PHE A 294 20.47 14.33 -15.70
C PHE A 294 21.90 13.90 -16.06
N GLU A 295 22.58 14.65 -16.92
CA GLU A 295 23.94 14.35 -17.34
C GLU A 295 24.92 14.37 -16.17
N SER A 296 24.73 15.30 -15.22
CA SER A 296 25.55 15.39 -14.02
C SER A 296 25.40 14.15 -13.13
N ILE A 297 24.19 13.60 -13.00
CA ILE A 297 23.97 12.36 -12.25
C ILE A 297 24.59 11.16 -12.98
N ASN A 298 24.42 11.07 -14.30
CA ASN A 298 24.78 9.87 -15.05
C ASN A 298 26.29 9.76 -15.34
N SER A 299 26.98 10.89 -15.47
CA SER A 299 28.41 10.92 -15.76
C SER A 299 29.30 10.64 -14.55
N GLN A 300 28.71 10.46 -13.35
CA GLN A 300 29.43 10.48 -12.06
C GLN A 300 30.36 11.69 -11.89
N MET A 301 30.23 12.72 -12.73
CA MET A 301 31.03 13.92 -12.61
C MET A 301 30.61 14.62 -11.32
N GLU A 302 31.60 15.14 -10.59
CA GLU A 302 31.35 16.10 -9.53
C GLU A 302 30.42 17.16 -10.12
N CYS A 303 29.23 17.30 -9.54
CA CYS A 303 28.16 18.18 -10.01
C CYS A 303 28.52 19.66 -9.74
N LYS A 304 29.74 20.07 -10.09
CA LYS A 304 30.28 21.43 -9.98
C LYS A 304 29.55 22.39 -10.93
N CYS A 305 28.87 21.86 -11.95
CA CYS A 305 28.18 22.65 -12.97
C CYS A 305 26.79 23.15 -12.53
N LEU A 306 26.10 22.46 -11.62
CA LEU A 306 24.86 22.97 -11.03
C LEU A 306 25.17 23.74 -9.75
N GLY A 307 24.88 25.04 -9.74
CA GLY A 307 24.92 25.82 -8.51
C GLY A 307 23.93 25.28 -7.46
N LEU A 308 24.29 25.35 -6.18
CA LEU A 308 23.49 24.88 -5.04
C LEU A 308 22.04 25.40 -5.08
N THR A 309 21.83 26.64 -5.49
CA THR A 309 20.50 27.25 -5.65
C THR A 309 19.56 26.43 -6.53
N LYS A 310 20.06 25.84 -7.63
CA LYS A 310 19.25 25.02 -8.54
C LYS A 310 18.93 23.66 -7.93
N LEU A 311 19.88 23.05 -7.22
CA LEU A 311 19.62 21.80 -6.49
C LEU A 311 18.56 22.00 -5.41
N TYR A 312 18.61 23.12 -4.67
CA TYR A 312 17.55 23.47 -3.70
C TYR A 312 16.19 23.66 -4.35
N TYR A 313 16.13 24.26 -5.54
CA TYR A 313 14.88 24.37 -6.29
C TYR A 313 14.29 23.01 -6.63
N ILE A 314 15.11 22.05 -7.11
CA ILE A 314 14.66 20.67 -7.38
C ILE A 314 14.10 20.03 -6.10
N CYS A 315 14.81 20.17 -4.97
CA CYS A 315 14.38 19.63 -3.69
C CYS A 315 13.02 20.16 -3.22
N LYS A 316 12.75 21.46 -3.41
CA LYS A 316 11.54 22.14 -2.93
C LYS A 316 10.38 22.15 -3.94
N SER A 317 10.62 21.88 -5.22
CA SER A 317 9.60 21.94 -6.28
C SER A 317 8.70 20.70 -6.32
N ASP A 318 7.39 20.88 -6.51
CA ASP A 318 6.42 19.78 -6.66
C ASP A 318 6.44 19.12 -8.05
N ASP A 319 7.16 19.72 -9.02
CA ASP A 319 7.24 19.23 -10.40
C ASP A 319 8.16 17.99 -10.57
N TYR A 320 8.95 17.65 -9.53
CA TYR A 320 9.94 16.57 -9.56
C TYR A 320 9.53 15.35 -8.73
N THR A 321 9.96 14.18 -9.18
CA THR A 321 9.73 12.92 -8.45
C THR A 321 10.57 12.84 -7.17
N SER A 322 10.17 11.94 -6.28
CA SER A 322 10.94 11.63 -5.07
C SER A 322 12.36 11.12 -5.38
N ILE A 323 12.56 10.47 -6.53
CA ILE A 323 13.87 9.97 -6.97
C ILE A 323 14.80 11.14 -7.30
N ALA A 324 14.33 12.09 -8.11
CA ALA A 324 15.08 13.29 -8.46
C ALA A 324 15.43 14.12 -7.22
N LYS A 325 14.47 14.33 -6.31
CA LYS A 325 14.70 15.02 -5.03
C LYS A 325 15.76 14.30 -4.19
N SER A 326 15.65 12.98 -4.04
CA SER A 326 16.60 12.16 -3.31
C SER A 326 18.03 12.31 -3.86
N LYS A 327 18.20 12.30 -5.19
CA LYS A 327 19.52 12.49 -5.82
C LYS A 327 20.04 13.91 -5.69
N ALA A 328 19.20 14.93 -5.80
CA ALA A 328 19.59 16.32 -5.57
C ALA A 328 20.11 16.52 -4.14
N TYR A 329 19.40 16.01 -3.12
CA TYR A 329 19.86 16.03 -1.74
C TYR A 329 21.18 15.29 -1.52
N TYR A 330 21.35 14.12 -2.14
CA TYR A 330 22.61 13.37 -2.08
C TYR A 330 23.78 14.18 -2.64
N ILE A 331 23.60 14.85 -3.79
CA ILE A 331 24.61 15.72 -4.39
C ILE A 331 24.93 16.91 -3.49
N ILE A 332 23.92 17.55 -2.90
CA ILE A 332 24.14 18.63 -1.93
C ILE A 332 24.99 18.11 -0.76
N ALA A 333 24.71 16.91 -0.25
CA ALA A 333 25.49 16.30 0.81
C ALA A 333 26.97 16.13 0.42
N LEU A 334 27.25 15.62 -0.79
CA LEU A 334 28.62 15.48 -1.28
C LEU A 334 29.36 16.82 -1.35
N THR A 335 28.68 17.90 -1.74
CA THR A 335 29.26 19.26 -1.75
C THR A 335 29.70 19.74 -0.36
N TYR A 336 29.05 19.25 0.71
CA TYR A 336 29.41 19.57 2.09
C TYR A 336 30.32 18.52 2.76
N CYS A 337 30.67 17.41 2.07
CA CYS A 337 31.36 16.24 2.65
C CYS A 337 32.67 16.58 3.37
N CYS A 338 33.36 17.63 2.95
CA CYS A 338 34.65 18.03 3.52
C CYS A 338 34.56 19.19 4.52
N ASN A 339 33.39 19.82 4.65
CA ASN A 339 33.26 21.10 5.36
C ASN A 339 32.36 21.02 6.60
N ASP A 340 31.34 20.15 6.60
CA ASP A 340 30.33 20.11 7.65
C ASP A 340 29.62 18.74 7.71
N VAL A 341 30.08 17.86 8.61
CA VAL A 341 29.53 16.50 8.79
C VAL A 341 28.04 16.51 9.15
N LEU A 342 27.57 17.53 9.86
CA LEU A 342 26.16 17.65 10.25
C LEU A 342 25.28 18.01 9.05
N LYS A 343 25.72 18.92 8.18
CA LYS A 343 25.02 19.20 6.90
C LYS A 343 25.01 17.98 5.99
N VAL A 344 26.11 17.25 5.92
CA VAL A 344 26.19 16.00 5.16
C VAL A 344 25.13 15.03 5.67
N LEU A 345 25.06 14.81 6.98
CA LEU A 345 24.03 13.93 7.55
C LEU A 345 22.62 14.45 7.30
N HIS A 346 22.37 15.75 7.49
CA HIS A 346 21.07 16.36 7.22
C HIS A 346 20.63 16.04 5.79
N TYR A 347 21.46 16.34 4.78
CA TYR A 347 21.11 16.13 3.38
C TYR A 347 21.07 14.65 2.97
N LEU A 348 21.94 13.78 3.51
CA LEU A 348 21.82 12.33 3.29
C LEU A 348 20.54 11.78 3.92
N THR A 349 20.16 12.27 5.09
CA THR A 349 18.89 11.91 5.75
C THR A 349 17.69 12.37 4.92
N MET A 350 17.74 13.59 4.38
CA MET A 350 16.73 14.09 3.43
C MET A 350 16.74 13.33 2.10
N SER A 351 17.89 12.82 1.65
CA SER A 351 17.95 11.94 0.49
C SER A 351 17.19 10.64 0.74
N LEU A 352 17.42 10.00 1.89
CA LEU A 352 16.67 8.83 2.35
C LEU A 352 15.20 9.14 2.65
N PHE A 353 14.85 10.38 3.03
CA PHE A 353 13.46 10.85 3.13
C PHE A 353 12.79 10.62 1.78
N TYR A 354 13.26 11.20 0.69
CA TYR A 354 12.51 11.06 -0.56
C TYR A 354 12.57 9.64 -1.15
N LYS A 355 13.72 8.96 -1.07
CA LYS A 355 13.85 7.56 -1.53
C LYS A 355 14.99 6.86 -0.81
N TYR A 356 14.73 5.65 -0.33
CA TYR A 356 15.78 4.80 0.23
C TYR A 356 16.78 4.40 -0.87
N ASP A 357 18.05 4.69 -0.62
CA ASP A 357 19.18 4.35 -1.49
C ASP A 357 20.26 3.71 -0.61
N VAL A 358 20.61 2.47 -0.93
CA VAL A 358 21.58 1.65 -0.17
C VAL A 358 22.93 2.34 -0.06
N LYS A 359 23.39 3.03 -1.11
CA LYS A 359 24.67 3.75 -1.09
C LYS A 359 24.60 4.95 -0.15
N THR A 360 23.51 5.71 -0.19
CA THR A 360 23.27 6.79 0.78
C THR A 360 23.25 6.25 2.22
N ALA A 361 22.63 5.09 2.46
CA ALA A 361 22.61 4.46 3.77
C ALA A 361 24.02 4.04 4.23
N ILE A 362 24.79 3.35 3.38
CA ILE A 362 26.20 3.01 3.61
C ILE A 362 27.02 4.27 3.90
N LYS A 363 26.77 5.37 3.17
CA LYS A 363 27.45 6.64 3.42
C LYS A 363 27.15 7.19 4.80
N ILE A 364 25.88 7.21 5.21
CA ILE A 364 25.49 7.60 6.57
C ILE A 364 26.19 6.71 7.61
N GLN A 365 26.31 5.41 7.34
CA GLN A 365 26.95 4.47 8.25
C GLN A 365 28.44 4.71 8.38
N SER A 366 29.14 4.96 7.26
CA SER A 366 30.56 5.32 7.27
C SER A 366 30.83 6.51 8.18
N LEU A 367 29.92 7.50 8.21
CA LEU A 367 30.00 8.64 9.12
C LEU A 367 29.76 8.27 10.59
N PHE A 368 28.96 7.25 10.87
CA PHE A 368 28.66 6.79 12.23
C PHE A 368 29.74 5.91 12.85
N ILE A 369 30.32 5.03 12.04
CA ILE A 369 31.29 4.01 12.49
C ILE A 369 32.73 4.43 12.27
N ASP A 370 32.97 5.57 11.61
CA ASP A 370 34.28 6.08 11.24
C ASP A 370 35.13 5.04 10.48
N VAL A 371 34.47 4.30 9.59
CA VAL A 371 35.09 3.37 8.64
C VAL A 371 34.80 3.91 7.25
N ASP A 372 35.78 3.87 6.37
CA ASP A 372 35.58 4.28 4.99
C ASP A 372 34.54 3.41 4.27
N GLU A 373 33.91 3.98 3.25
CA GLU A 373 32.87 3.31 2.47
C GLU A 373 33.34 1.96 1.87
N PRO A 374 34.59 1.85 1.33
CA PRO A 374 35.14 0.58 0.86
C PRO A 374 35.35 -0.45 1.97
N GLY A 375 35.92 -0.07 3.13
CA GLY A 375 36.14 -0.99 4.24
C GLY A 375 34.84 -1.54 4.83
N LEU A 376 33.77 -0.71 4.85
CA LEU A 376 32.44 -1.17 5.21
C LEU A 376 31.88 -2.15 4.16
N LEU A 377 32.01 -1.82 2.88
CA LEU A 377 31.52 -2.67 1.79
C LEU A 377 32.25 -4.02 1.74
N ASP A 378 33.56 -4.05 1.93
CA ASP A 378 34.38 -5.27 1.99
C ASP A 378 34.01 -6.16 3.18
N ALA A 379 33.73 -5.55 4.34
CA ALA A 379 33.23 -6.26 5.51
C ALA A 379 31.83 -6.84 5.27
N LEU A 380 30.96 -6.13 4.55
CA LEU A 380 29.60 -6.58 4.21
C LEU A 380 29.59 -7.68 3.14
N LEU A 381 30.47 -7.60 2.14
CA LEU A 381 30.48 -8.51 0.99
C LEU A 381 31.36 -9.75 1.19
N GLY A 382 32.29 -9.75 2.15
CA GLY A 382 33.14 -10.90 2.46
C GLY A 382 34.05 -11.36 1.31
N GLN A 383 34.20 -10.56 0.25
CA GLN A 383 34.94 -10.93 -0.95
C GLN A 383 36.36 -10.40 -0.92
N GLY A 384 37.28 -11.17 -0.35
CA GLY A 384 38.68 -10.77 -0.32
C GLY A 384 39.68 -11.82 0.17
N ALA A 385 39.56 -13.10 -0.19
CA ALA A 385 40.71 -14.02 -0.15
C ALA A 385 40.49 -15.29 -0.98
N LYS A 386 40.85 -15.24 -2.27
CA LYS A 386 41.32 -16.45 -2.95
C LYS A 386 42.76 -16.70 -2.46
N ASN A 387 42.93 -17.78 -1.69
CA ASN A 387 44.17 -18.34 -1.15
C ASN A 387 44.62 -17.88 0.25
N LYS A 388 44.88 -18.91 1.06
CA LYS A 388 45.52 -18.96 2.38
C LYS A 388 44.64 -18.54 3.56
N THR A 389 44.07 -19.56 4.20
CA THR A 389 44.05 -19.85 5.66
C THR A 389 44.49 -18.74 6.63
N HIS A 390 43.93 -17.53 6.50
CA HIS A 390 43.64 -16.67 7.63
C HIS A 390 42.15 -16.76 7.87
N SER A 391 41.81 -17.51 8.92
CA SER A 391 40.46 -17.87 9.27
C SER A 391 39.62 -16.63 9.52
N PHE A 392 38.46 -16.59 8.88
CA PHE A 392 37.17 -16.12 9.40
C PHE A 392 37.13 -15.84 10.92
N LEU A 393 37.74 -16.68 11.76
CA LEU A 393 37.88 -16.53 13.21
C LEU A 393 38.62 -15.28 13.73
N SER A 394 39.48 -14.58 12.98
CA SER A 394 40.10 -13.31 13.44
C SER A 394 39.21 -12.10 13.18
N SER A 395 38.51 -12.07 12.05
CA SER A 395 37.45 -11.08 11.77
C SER A 395 36.24 -11.32 12.69
N VAL A 396 35.92 -12.60 12.93
CA VAL A 396 34.95 -13.04 13.93
C VAL A 396 35.44 -12.81 15.37
N LYS A 397 36.73 -12.59 15.67
CA LYS A 397 37.20 -12.22 17.02
C LYS A 397 37.02 -10.71 17.29
N TYR A 398 37.28 -9.84 16.31
CA TYR A 398 37.00 -8.40 16.42
C TYR A 398 35.49 -8.09 16.36
N ILE A 399 34.73 -8.89 15.58
CA ILE A 399 33.25 -8.90 15.56
C ILE A 399 32.67 -9.69 16.77
N LYS A 400 33.47 -10.40 17.60
CA LYS A 400 33.01 -11.14 18.81
C LYS A 400 33.34 -10.49 20.14
N ASP A 401 34.24 -9.52 20.24
CA ASP A 401 34.45 -8.73 21.48
C ASP A 401 33.32 -7.68 21.65
N SER A 402 32.09 -8.11 21.36
CA SER A 402 31.12 -7.36 20.58
C SER A 402 29.80 -7.12 21.29
N HIS A 403 29.62 -5.88 21.71
CA HIS A 403 28.37 -5.14 21.53
C HIS A 403 28.24 -4.58 20.10
N SER A 404 29.05 -5.09 19.18
CA SER A 404 29.31 -4.61 17.81
C SER A 404 28.90 -5.65 16.75
N PHE A 405 27.63 -6.07 16.74
CA PHE A 405 27.06 -6.57 15.49
C PHE A 405 26.53 -5.40 14.69
N VAL A 406 27.33 -4.94 13.73
CA VAL A 406 26.89 -4.00 12.69
C VAL A 406 27.03 -4.68 11.35
N THR A 407 25.89 -4.96 10.71
CA THR A 407 25.82 -5.37 9.31
C THR A 407 24.61 -4.66 8.74
N TRP A 408 24.85 -3.61 7.96
CA TRP A 408 23.80 -2.73 7.46
C TRP A 408 23.41 -3.04 6.01
N CYS A 409 22.21 -2.54 5.65
CA CYS A 409 21.46 -2.72 4.41
C CYS A 409 20.57 -3.97 4.34
N THR A 410 19.79 -4.21 5.40
CA THR A 410 18.46 -4.77 5.17
C THR A 410 17.55 -3.62 4.75
N VAL A 411 16.72 -3.83 3.72
CA VAL A 411 15.57 -2.95 3.35
C VAL A 411 14.52 -2.85 4.49
N ASN A 412 14.87 -3.30 5.69
CA ASN A 412 14.05 -3.43 6.88
C ASN A 412 14.51 -2.39 7.93
N ILE A 413 13.66 -1.39 8.14
CA ILE A 413 13.86 -0.29 9.08
C ILE A 413 13.85 -0.71 10.57
N ASN A 414 13.26 -1.86 10.94
CA ASN A 414 13.20 -2.29 12.34
C ASN A 414 14.62 -2.58 12.87
N ASN A 415 15.48 -3.05 11.97
CA ASN A 415 16.89 -3.26 12.25
C ASN A 415 17.64 -1.91 12.38
N GLU A 416 17.29 -0.91 11.57
CA GLU A 416 17.85 0.45 11.65
C GLU A 416 17.51 1.13 12.99
N VAL A 417 16.25 1.07 13.43
CA VAL A 417 15.80 1.65 14.72
C VAL A 417 16.53 1.02 15.91
N SER A 418 16.60 -0.31 15.96
CA SER A 418 17.26 -1.04 17.05
C SER A 418 18.74 -0.67 17.17
N LEU A 419 19.39 -0.46 16.04
CA LEU A 419 20.80 -0.08 15.98
C LEU A 419 21.05 1.37 16.38
N LEU A 420 20.24 2.32 15.92
CA LEU A 420 20.34 3.71 16.36
C LEU A 420 20.22 3.81 17.89
N LEU A 421 19.30 3.04 18.50
CA LEU A 421 19.19 2.92 19.96
C LEU A 421 20.45 2.34 20.59
N SER A 422 21.05 1.30 20.01
CA SER A 422 22.32 0.74 20.47
C SER A 422 23.47 1.76 20.43
N ILE A 423 23.58 2.54 19.34
CA ILE A 423 24.60 3.60 19.21
C ILE A 423 24.41 4.67 20.28
N ILE A 424 23.18 5.12 20.50
CA ILE A 424 22.83 6.11 21.53
C ILE A 424 23.26 5.64 22.91
N ASN A 425 23.09 4.35 23.21
CA ASN A 425 23.39 3.73 24.50
C ASN A 425 24.84 3.24 24.64
N SER A 426 25.66 3.34 23.60
CA SER A 426 27.04 2.85 23.59
C SER A 426 28.05 3.86 24.18
N GLY A 427 29.33 3.47 24.22
CA GLY A 427 30.45 4.38 24.52
C GLY A 427 30.86 5.32 23.37
N ALA A 428 30.09 5.41 22.28
CA ALA A 428 30.39 6.27 21.14
C ALA A 428 30.48 7.77 21.52
N GLY A 429 31.23 8.54 20.73
CA GLY A 429 31.40 9.99 20.90
C GLY A 429 30.09 10.78 20.73
N ASP A 430 30.06 11.99 21.29
CA ASP A 430 28.85 12.82 21.34
C ASP A 430 28.30 13.21 19.98
N LEU A 431 29.17 13.42 18.99
CA LEU A 431 28.76 13.68 17.62
C LEU A 431 27.98 12.50 17.03
N ILE A 432 28.51 11.28 17.17
CA ILE A 432 27.89 10.04 16.66
C ILE A 432 26.54 9.80 17.34
N LYS A 433 26.47 9.97 18.66
CA LYS A 433 25.20 9.89 19.41
C LYS A 433 24.22 10.95 18.94
N THR A 434 24.69 12.18 18.73
CA THR A 434 23.86 13.29 18.25
C THR A 434 23.21 12.95 16.92
N MET A 435 24.04 12.53 15.97
CA MET A 435 23.64 12.09 14.65
C MET A 435 22.64 10.92 14.70
N ALA A 436 22.82 9.96 15.61
CA ALA A 436 21.97 8.78 15.72
C ALA A 436 20.58 9.15 16.25
N ARG A 437 20.52 10.03 17.26
CA ARG A 437 19.25 10.57 17.76
C ARG A 437 18.52 11.36 16.69
N LEU A 438 19.20 12.23 15.93
CA LEU A 438 18.56 13.02 14.86
C LEU A 438 17.93 12.12 13.78
N ARG A 439 18.65 11.08 13.33
CA ARG A 439 18.09 10.08 12.40
C ARG A 439 16.91 9.33 13.02
N LEU A 440 17.00 8.96 14.29
CA LEU A 440 15.94 8.24 14.99
C LEU A 440 14.68 9.09 15.18
N CYS A 441 14.81 10.38 15.53
CA CYS A 441 13.69 11.34 15.56
C CYS A 441 12.93 11.30 14.24
N PHE A 442 13.68 11.42 13.15
CA PHE A 442 13.13 11.48 11.81
C PHE A 442 12.34 10.21 11.46
N LEU A 443 12.90 9.03 11.73
CA LEU A 443 12.22 7.76 11.47
C LEU A 443 10.91 7.66 12.26
N TYR A 444 10.93 8.08 13.52
CA TYR A 444 9.76 8.09 14.38
C TYR A 444 8.69 9.12 13.99
N ILE A 445 9.04 10.26 13.39
CA ILE A 445 8.09 11.30 12.97
C ILE A 445 7.41 10.93 11.65
N ARG A 446 8.20 10.45 10.69
CA ARG A 446 7.70 10.08 9.35
C ARG A 446 6.83 8.82 9.44
N GLY A 447 7.10 7.94 10.40
CA GLY A 447 6.40 6.66 10.52
C GLY A 447 6.77 5.69 9.44
N GLU A 448 7.90 5.92 8.78
CA GLU A 448 8.22 5.29 7.52
C GLU A 448 9.06 4.04 7.67
N SER A 449 8.42 3.08 8.32
CA SER A 449 8.70 1.68 8.10
C SER A 449 8.18 1.22 6.73
N CYS A 450 9.03 1.39 5.72
CA CYS A 450 9.04 0.71 4.40
C CYS A 450 8.28 1.34 3.22
N ASN A 451 8.96 1.37 2.06
CA ASN A 451 8.33 1.45 0.74
C ASN A 451 7.65 0.10 0.45
N ASN A 452 6.43 0.19 -0.09
CA ASN A 452 5.43 -0.86 -0.21
C ASN A 452 4.78 -1.21 1.13
N SER A 453 3.51 -0.79 1.24
CA SER A 453 2.49 -1.25 2.19
C SER A 453 3.02 -2.17 3.28
N LEU A 454 3.12 -1.70 4.54
CA LEU A 454 2.36 -2.36 5.61
C LEU A 454 2.44 -1.81 7.03
N PHE A 455 3.44 -1.05 7.45
CA PHE A 455 3.43 -0.51 8.81
C PHE A 455 3.85 0.94 8.81
N ARG A 456 2.88 1.85 8.90
CA ARG A 456 3.16 3.19 9.42
C ARG A 456 3.34 2.99 10.93
N ILE A 457 4.53 3.16 11.50
CA ILE A 457 4.70 3.19 12.96
C ILE A 457 5.39 4.51 13.33
N GLN A 458 4.61 5.54 13.59
CA GLN A 458 5.07 6.80 14.15
C GLN A 458 5.18 6.64 15.67
N ARG A 459 6.35 6.97 16.25
CA ARG A 459 6.53 7.03 17.72
C ARG A 459 6.77 8.48 18.12
N PHE A 460 5.71 9.27 18.04
CA PHE A 460 5.78 10.73 18.16
C PHE A 460 6.43 11.19 19.49
N SER A 461 6.02 10.62 20.63
CA SER A 461 6.59 10.95 21.94
C SER A 461 8.11 10.76 21.99
N LYS A 462 8.60 9.59 21.55
CA LYS A 462 10.03 9.30 21.47
C LYS A 462 10.77 10.26 20.53
N ALA A 463 10.13 10.67 19.43
CA ALA A 463 10.74 11.65 18.55
C ALA A 463 10.83 13.03 19.20
N THR A 464 9.79 13.46 19.91
CA THR A 464 9.79 14.73 20.66
C THR A 464 10.85 14.71 21.73
N GLU A 465 10.93 13.68 22.57
CA GLU A 465 11.98 13.52 23.59
C GLU A 465 13.37 13.69 22.98
N LEU A 466 13.63 13.00 21.87
CA LEU A 466 14.92 13.09 21.18
C LEU A 466 15.18 14.48 20.58
N LEU A 467 14.16 15.19 20.09
CA LEU A 467 14.29 16.58 19.60
C LEU A 467 14.51 17.59 20.74
N GLU A 468 13.90 17.38 21.90
CA GLU A 468 14.04 18.29 23.05
C GLU A 468 15.47 18.33 23.59
N LEU A 469 16.21 17.23 23.46
CA LEU A 469 17.65 17.19 23.76
C LEU A 469 18.47 18.19 22.94
N TYR A 470 17.93 18.71 21.84
CA TYR A 470 18.64 19.60 20.91
C TYR A 470 18.11 21.03 20.85
N LYS A 471 17.06 21.37 21.60
CA LYS A 471 16.46 22.72 21.60
C LYS A 471 17.47 23.83 21.99
N ASN A 472 18.54 23.48 22.68
CA ASN A 472 19.59 24.40 23.14
C ASN A 472 20.92 24.25 22.37
N SER A 473 20.94 23.51 21.26
CA SER A 473 22.15 23.34 20.44
C SER A 473 22.51 24.64 19.72
N SER A 474 23.78 25.03 19.73
CA SER A 474 24.31 26.21 19.02
C SER A 474 24.67 25.95 17.55
N SER A 475 24.41 24.74 17.05
CA SER A 475 24.72 24.38 15.67
C SER A 475 23.58 24.75 14.72
N ASP A 476 23.83 25.71 13.82
CA ASP A 476 22.85 26.16 12.80
C ASP A 476 22.24 24.99 12.00
N SER A 477 23.01 23.94 11.70
CA SER A 477 22.52 22.76 10.96
C SER A 477 21.57 21.88 11.78
N VAL A 478 21.74 21.82 13.10
CA VAL A 478 20.79 21.17 14.02
C VAL A 478 19.51 22.01 14.13
N VAL A 479 19.64 23.34 14.19
CA VAL A 479 18.50 24.26 14.19
C VAL A 479 17.70 24.15 12.90
N ASP A 480 18.34 24.16 11.74
CA ASP A 480 17.69 24.00 10.43
C ASP A 480 16.99 22.64 10.32
N PHE A 481 17.64 21.56 10.78
CA PHE A 481 17.03 20.22 10.80
C PHE A 481 15.80 20.16 11.70
N ILE A 482 15.88 20.70 12.93
CA ILE A 482 14.74 20.77 13.84
C ILE A 482 13.65 21.64 13.24
N SER A 483 13.99 22.79 12.65
CA SER A 483 13.05 23.70 12.01
C SER A 483 12.31 23.02 10.87
N ASP A 484 13.01 22.37 9.94
CA ASP A 484 12.40 21.65 8.82
C ASP A 484 11.48 20.51 9.30
N ILE A 485 11.87 19.80 10.36
CA ILE A 485 11.07 18.72 10.95
C ILE A 485 9.85 19.27 11.71
N THR A 486 10.03 20.27 12.55
CA THR A 486 8.97 20.83 13.41
C THR A 486 7.99 21.69 12.62
N ASN A 487 8.44 22.30 11.52
CA ASN A 487 7.60 23.01 10.56
C ASN A 487 6.94 22.08 9.54
N SER A 488 7.30 20.79 9.51
CA SER A 488 6.48 19.82 8.79
C SER A 488 5.06 19.87 9.36
N GLY A 489 4.06 20.08 8.48
CA GLY A 489 2.68 20.33 8.90
C GLY A 489 2.09 19.21 9.78
N PHE A 490 2.61 18.00 9.62
CA PHE A 490 2.24 16.83 10.43
C PHE A 490 2.77 16.92 11.87
N TYR A 491 4.06 17.21 12.07
CA TYR A 491 4.66 17.27 13.42
C TYR A 491 4.04 18.37 14.26
N ARG A 492 3.88 19.56 13.68
CA ARG A 492 3.29 20.73 14.34
C ARG A 492 1.88 20.44 14.88
N HIS A 493 1.08 19.71 14.11
CA HIS A 493 -0.30 19.40 14.49
C HIS A 493 -0.38 18.37 15.62
N GLN A 494 0.40 17.28 15.55
CA GLN A 494 0.39 16.22 16.57
C GLN A 494 1.04 16.67 17.88
N SER A 495 2.12 17.48 17.83
CA SER A 495 2.81 17.98 19.04
C SER A 495 1.89 18.75 19.98
N HIS A 496 1.07 19.64 19.41
CA HIS A 496 0.14 20.47 20.17
C HIS A 496 -0.96 19.65 20.86
N LEU A 497 -1.32 18.52 20.27
CA LEU A 497 -2.39 17.67 20.76
C LEU A 497 -1.90 16.71 21.85
N ILE A 498 -0.68 16.17 21.69
CA ILE A 498 -0.05 15.24 22.63
C ILE A 498 0.46 15.96 23.88
N SER A 499 0.89 17.23 23.80
CA SER A 499 1.33 17.99 24.99
C SER A 499 0.23 18.16 26.05
N ASN A 500 -1.03 17.91 25.70
CA ASN A 500 -2.18 17.92 26.61
C ASN A 500 -2.55 16.52 27.14
N SER A 501 -1.79 15.48 26.79
CA SER A 501 -1.96 14.11 27.29
C SER A 501 -0.87 13.78 28.30
N GLU A 502 -1.24 13.16 29.43
CA GLU A 502 -0.27 12.88 30.50
C GLU A 502 0.86 11.92 30.06
N PHE A 503 0.68 11.10 29.01
CA PHE A 503 1.70 10.13 28.56
C PHE A 503 1.72 9.80 27.05
N GLY A 504 1.03 10.56 26.19
CA GLY A 504 0.94 10.23 24.75
C GLY A 504 0.16 8.95 24.42
N GLU A 505 -0.50 8.34 25.42
CA GLU A 505 -1.30 7.12 25.28
C GLU A 505 -2.71 7.39 24.74
N TYR A 506 -3.25 8.57 25.00
CA TYR A 506 -4.57 9.00 24.57
C TYR A 506 -4.60 10.52 24.41
N ILE A 507 -5.59 11.05 23.70
CA ILE A 507 -5.92 12.48 23.78
C ILE A 507 -7.31 12.60 24.38
N PHE A 508 -7.46 13.42 25.41
CA PHE A 508 -8.76 13.80 25.93
C PHE A 508 -9.05 15.26 25.59
N MET A 509 -10.10 15.48 24.80
CA MET A 509 -10.62 16.81 24.50
C MET A 509 -11.85 17.06 25.36
N GLU A 510 -11.71 18.00 26.30
CA GLU A 510 -12.77 18.33 27.24
C GLU A 510 -13.73 19.37 26.66
N ASN A 511 -15.02 19.08 26.75
CA ASN A 511 -16.10 20.04 26.55
C ASN A 511 -16.94 20.11 27.84
N LYS A 512 -16.62 21.08 28.69
CA LYS A 512 -17.18 21.21 30.05
C LYS A 512 -18.69 21.40 30.10
N SER A 513 -19.33 21.83 29.01
CA SER A 513 -20.78 22.00 28.93
C SER A 513 -21.52 20.73 28.53
N SER A 514 -20.80 19.64 28.22
CA SER A 514 -21.37 18.39 27.76
C SER A 514 -21.15 17.26 28.76
N ASN A 515 -22.20 16.48 29.02
CA ASN A 515 -22.14 15.22 29.76
C ASN A 515 -21.96 14.00 28.84
N LYS A 516 -21.73 14.22 27.54
CA LYS A 516 -21.52 13.15 26.56
C LYS A 516 -20.04 12.88 26.35
N LEU A 517 -19.71 11.61 26.15
CA LEU A 517 -18.37 11.14 25.82
C LEU A 517 -18.39 10.35 24.50
N ILE A 518 -17.48 10.68 23.59
CA ILE A 518 -17.18 9.89 22.40
C ILE A 518 -15.78 9.31 22.56
N ILE A 519 -15.67 7.98 22.47
CA ILE A 519 -14.41 7.25 22.50
C ILE A 519 -14.06 6.88 21.07
N VAL A 520 -12.98 7.47 20.56
CA VAL A 520 -12.52 7.31 19.18
C VAL A 520 -11.38 6.30 19.15
N PHE A 521 -11.61 5.17 18.47
CA PHE A 521 -10.59 4.15 18.26
C PHE A 521 -9.80 4.43 16.97
N PRO A 522 -8.54 3.99 16.86
CA PRO A 522 -7.75 4.09 15.66
C PRO A 522 -8.00 2.93 14.68
N SER A 523 -7.72 3.16 13.40
CA SER A 523 -7.63 2.10 12.38
C SER A 523 -6.26 1.42 12.40
N ARG A 524 -6.10 0.37 11.60
CA ARG A 524 -4.80 -0.27 11.34
C ARG A 524 -3.73 0.70 10.81
N TYR A 525 -4.11 1.82 10.20
CA TYR A 525 -3.17 2.79 9.65
C TYR A 525 -2.81 3.89 10.64
N SER A 526 -3.53 3.94 11.76
CA SER A 526 -3.43 4.98 12.76
C SER A 526 -3.34 4.47 14.18
N TYR A 527 -3.09 3.19 14.38
CA TYR A 527 -3.04 2.58 15.71
C TYR A 527 -2.09 3.26 16.71
N HIS A 528 -1.07 3.95 16.22
CA HIS A 528 -0.07 4.67 17.01
C HIS A 528 -0.22 6.21 16.92
N VAL A 529 -1.23 6.72 16.19
CA VAL A 529 -1.52 8.16 16.06
C VAL A 529 -3.00 8.47 16.16
N PHE A 530 -3.30 9.68 16.60
CA PHE A 530 -4.69 10.12 16.68
C PHE A 530 -5.15 10.61 15.31
N THR A 531 -5.68 9.70 14.49
CA THR A 531 -6.40 10.07 13.28
C THR A 531 -7.68 10.79 13.62
N SER A 532 -8.10 11.70 12.74
CA SER A 532 -9.39 12.42 12.80
C SER A 532 -9.46 13.63 13.73
N VAL A 533 -8.36 14.04 14.38
CA VAL A 533 -8.40 15.16 15.34
C VAL A 533 -8.94 16.47 14.71
N PRO A 534 -8.49 16.95 13.54
CA PRO A 534 -8.97 18.23 12.99
C PRO A 534 -10.49 18.34 12.78
N SER A 535 -11.14 17.26 12.32
CA SER A 535 -12.58 17.25 11.98
C SER A 535 -13.47 17.15 13.22
N PHE A 536 -12.98 16.49 14.28
CA PHE A 536 -13.66 16.45 15.57
C PHE A 536 -13.51 17.77 16.35
N VAL A 537 -12.34 18.40 16.30
CA VAL A 537 -12.01 19.62 17.07
C VAL A 537 -12.98 20.78 16.81
N LYS A 538 -13.45 20.97 15.57
CA LYS A 538 -14.16 22.20 15.21
C LYS A 538 -15.66 22.20 15.55
N ASN A 539 -16.32 21.04 15.66
CA ASN A 539 -17.80 21.00 15.58
C ASN A 539 -18.49 19.98 16.52
N THR A 540 -17.79 19.33 17.46
CA THR A 540 -18.45 18.37 18.36
C THR A 540 -18.93 18.98 19.69
N CYS A 541 -20.20 18.74 20.03
CA CYS A 541 -20.79 19.12 21.33
C CYS A 541 -20.61 18.03 22.40
N ALA A 542 -19.50 17.28 22.38
CA ALA A 542 -19.21 16.18 23.30
C ALA A 542 -17.75 16.24 23.76
N ASN A 543 -17.46 15.55 24.87
CA ASN A 543 -16.09 15.23 25.25
C ASN A 543 -15.58 14.11 24.33
N ILE A 544 -14.29 14.11 24.01
CA ILE A 544 -13.72 13.14 23.08
C ILE A 544 -12.48 12.51 23.70
N LEU A 545 -12.45 11.17 23.74
CA LEU A 545 -11.31 10.39 24.13
C LEU A 545 -10.77 9.64 22.91
N PHE A 546 -9.64 10.08 22.36
CA PHE A 546 -8.92 9.32 21.35
C PHE A 546 -8.00 8.32 22.03
N VAL A 547 -8.15 7.04 21.72
CA VAL A 547 -7.26 5.98 22.24
C VAL A 547 -6.25 5.55 21.17
N ASN A 548 -5.14 4.96 21.61
CA ASN A 548 -4.18 4.28 20.73
C ASN A 548 -4.22 2.75 20.93
N ASN A 549 -3.56 2.02 20.05
CA ASN A 549 -3.28 0.58 20.15
C ASN A 549 -1.86 0.32 19.61
N PRO A 550 -0.80 0.64 20.36
CA PRO A 550 0.57 0.60 19.87
C PRO A 550 1.02 -0.77 19.32
N GLU A 551 0.42 -1.87 19.80
CA GLU A 551 0.74 -3.22 19.34
C GLU A 551 0.05 -3.57 18.02
N CYS A 552 -0.96 -2.80 17.59
CA CYS A 552 -1.78 -3.09 16.40
C CYS A 552 -2.31 -4.53 16.41
N ASN A 553 -2.77 -4.97 17.57
CA ASN A 553 -3.18 -6.35 17.83
C ASN A 553 -4.71 -6.50 17.90
N TRP A 554 -5.45 -5.59 17.25
CA TRP A 554 -6.91 -5.55 17.30
C TRP A 554 -7.49 -5.39 18.73
N PHE A 555 -6.76 -4.77 19.67
CA PHE A 555 -7.21 -4.64 21.06
C PHE A 555 -7.45 -6.01 21.68
N SER A 556 -6.48 -6.90 21.48
CA SER A 556 -6.45 -8.24 22.06
C SER A 556 -5.51 -8.28 23.27
N ASP A 557 -5.62 -9.32 24.08
CA ASP A 557 -4.73 -9.59 25.20
C ASP A 557 -4.58 -8.38 26.14
N GLU A 558 -3.35 -7.93 26.42
CA GLU A 558 -3.04 -6.84 27.36
C GLU A 558 -3.60 -5.49 26.91
N GLU A 559 -3.63 -5.24 25.59
CA GLU A 559 -4.18 -4.00 25.02
C GLU A 559 -5.67 -3.86 25.29
N PHE A 560 -6.40 -4.99 25.37
CA PHE A 560 -7.81 -4.97 25.74
C PHE A 560 -8.01 -4.41 27.16
N LEU A 561 -7.27 -4.98 28.12
CA LEU A 561 -7.38 -4.62 29.53
C LEU A 561 -6.87 -3.20 29.79
N ARG A 562 -5.78 -2.80 29.13
CA ARG A 562 -5.20 -1.45 29.24
C ARG A 562 -6.22 -0.38 28.84
N VAL A 563 -6.82 -0.52 27.66
CA VAL A 563 -7.77 0.47 27.14
C VAL A 563 -9.11 0.41 27.89
N GLU A 564 -9.56 -0.77 28.35
CA GLU A 564 -10.70 -0.88 29.26
C GLU A 564 -10.47 -0.09 30.56
N CYS A 565 -9.31 -0.24 31.19
CA CYS A 565 -8.95 0.48 32.40
C CYS A 565 -8.95 2.01 32.17
N LEU A 566 -8.38 2.47 31.06
CA LEU A 566 -8.37 3.88 30.67
C LEU A 566 -9.80 4.42 30.50
N ILE A 567 -10.65 3.72 29.74
CA ILE A 567 -12.03 4.15 29.50
C ILE A 567 -12.79 4.23 30.83
N ASN A 568 -12.69 3.20 31.67
CA ASN A 568 -13.34 3.18 32.98
C ASN A 568 -12.85 4.33 33.87
N HIS A 569 -11.56 4.65 33.83
CA HIS A 569 -11.00 5.79 34.56
C HIS A 569 -11.63 7.11 34.12
N VAL A 570 -11.72 7.36 32.81
CA VAL A 570 -12.31 8.58 32.24
C VAL A 570 -13.82 8.67 32.53
N MET A 571 -14.53 7.54 32.45
CA MET A 571 -15.98 7.50 32.71
C MET A 571 -16.32 7.69 34.20
N LYS A 572 -15.48 7.21 35.12
CA LYS A 572 -15.78 7.12 36.54
C LYS A 572 -16.27 8.44 37.14
N GLY A 573 -17.54 8.46 37.57
CA GLY A 573 -18.16 9.59 38.26
C GLY A 573 -18.45 10.81 37.37
N ARG A 574 -18.25 10.70 36.05
CA ARG A 574 -18.40 11.83 35.10
C ARG A 574 -19.34 11.54 33.94
N PHE A 575 -19.26 10.34 33.38
CA PHE A 575 -19.99 9.98 32.16
C PHE A 575 -20.79 8.70 32.40
N GLU A 576 -22.09 8.74 32.09
CA GLU A 576 -22.96 7.57 32.15
C GLU A 576 -22.79 6.71 30.89
N LYS A 577 -23.04 5.40 31.02
CA LYS A 577 -22.97 4.45 29.90
C LYS A 577 -23.89 4.85 28.75
N ASN A 578 -25.11 5.29 29.06
CA ASN A 578 -26.10 5.78 28.09
C ASN A 578 -25.71 7.13 27.47
N ASN A 579 -24.71 7.83 28.02
CA ASN A 579 -24.17 9.07 27.46
C ASN A 579 -22.75 8.87 26.91
N THR A 580 -22.37 7.62 26.60
CA THR A 580 -21.06 7.27 26.05
C THR A 580 -21.22 6.54 24.71
N LEU A 581 -20.43 6.94 23.71
CA LEU A 581 -20.40 6.36 22.38
C LEU A 581 -18.99 5.87 22.03
N CYS A 582 -18.85 4.59 21.71
CA CYS A 582 -17.66 4.05 21.04
C CYS A 582 -17.77 4.30 19.54
N TYR A 583 -16.72 4.82 18.90
CA TYR A 583 -16.78 5.22 17.50
C TYR A 583 -15.47 4.89 16.77
N PHE A 584 -15.56 4.17 15.64
CA PHE A 584 -14.66 4.24 14.48
C PHE A 584 -15.04 3.23 13.39
N GLY A 585 -14.17 3.01 12.40
CA GLY A 585 -14.32 1.95 11.41
C GLY A 585 -13.12 1.00 11.29
N SER A 586 -13.25 -0.03 10.45
CA SER A 586 -12.22 -1.06 10.26
C SER A 586 -11.83 -1.73 11.58
N MET A 587 -10.52 -1.86 11.85
CA MET A 587 -9.97 -2.32 13.14
C MET A 587 -10.52 -1.53 14.34
N GLY A 588 -10.71 -0.22 14.20
CA GLY A 588 -11.27 0.61 15.26
C GLY A 588 -12.76 0.39 15.44
N GLY A 589 -13.49 0.03 14.36
CA GLY A 589 -14.89 -0.37 14.42
C GLY A 589 -15.07 -1.72 15.14
N TYR A 590 -14.16 -2.68 14.89
CA TYR A 590 -14.08 -3.92 15.66
C TYR A 590 -13.92 -3.62 17.16
N ALA A 591 -12.94 -2.77 17.51
CA ALA A 591 -12.70 -2.37 18.89
C ALA A 591 -13.93 -1.68 19.49
N ALA A 592 -14.52 -0.73 18.77
CA ALA A 592 -15.68 0.03 19.21
C ALA A 592 -16.85 -0.88 19.58
N ILE A 593 -17.15 -1.90 18.77
CA ILE A 593 -18.18 -2.90 19.07
C ILE A 593 -17.79 -3.73 20.30
N LYS A 594 -16.56 -4.25 20.34
CA LYS A 594 -16.06 -5.08 21.44
C LYS A 594 -16.16 -4.35 22.79
N TYR A 595 -15.74 -3.09 22.85
CA TYR A 595 -15.85 -2.26 24.07
C TYR A 595 -17.29 -1.87 24.38
N ALA A 596 -18.12 -1.58 23.38
CA ALA A 596 -19.52 -1.25 23.61
C ALA A 596 -20.30 -2.42 24.22
N ILE A 597 -20.06 -3.64 23.76
CA ILE A 597 -20.60 -4.87 24.37
C ILE A 597 -20.13 -5.00 25.81
N ARG A 598 -18.82 -4.84 26.04
CA ARG A 598 -18.20 -5.00 27.36
C ARG A 598 -18.69 -3.99 28.38
N LEU A 599 -18.78 -2.72 27.99
CA LEU A 599 -19.11 -1.59 28.87
C LEU A 599 -20.62 -1.30 28.93
N LYS A 600 -21.40 -1.87 28.00
CA LYS A 600 -22.84 -1.61 27.77
C LYS A 600 -23.09 -0.13 27.46
N CYS A 601 -22.32 0.43 26.53
CA CYS A 601 -22.50 1.79 26.00
C CYS A 601 -22.94 1.75 24.52
N HIS A 602 -23.19 2.92 23.93
CA HIS A 602 -23.55 3.01 22.52
C HIS A 602 -22.34 2.80 21.61
N VAL A 603 -22.58 2.35 20.38
CA VAL A 603 -21.55 2.29 19.33
C VAL A 603 -22.01 2.93 18.03
N LEU A 604 -21.11 3.60 17.32
CA LEU A 604 -21.26 3.88 15.90
C LEU A 604 -20.03 3.33 15.18
N ALA A 605 -20.22 2.26 14.42
CA ALA A 605 -19.15 1.61 13.70
C ALA A 605 -19.40 1.58 12.19
N PHE A 606 -18.36 1.78 11.39
CA PHE A 606 -18.45 1.72 9.93
C PHE A 606 -17.44 0.73 9.35
N ASN A 607 -17.89 -0.22 8.53
CA ASN A 607 -17.09 -1.38 8.10
C ASN A 607 -16.25 -2.00 9.24
N PRO A 608 -16.88 -2.36 10.38
CA PRO A 608 -16.16 -3.03 11.45
C PRO A 608 -15.76 -4.43 10.99
N GLN A 609 -14.57 -4.85 11.40
CA GLN A 609 -14.00 -6.14 11.00
C GLN A 609 -14.59 -7.28 11.84
N PHE A 610 -15.82 -7.71 11.51
CA PHE A 610 -16.57 -8.67 12.33
C PHE A 610 -15.83 -10.01 12.55
N ASN A 611 -15.25 -10.58 11.50
CA ASN A 611 -14.50 -11.85 11.60
C ASN A 611 -13.01 -11.63 11.31
N LEU A 612 -12.18 -11.73 12.35
CA LEU A 612 -10.75 -11.47 12.25
C LEU A 612 -10.00 -12.55 11.46
N ASN A 613 -10.49 -13.79 11.45
CA ASN A 613 -9.87 -14.85 10.64
C ASN A 613 -10.01 -14.56 9.14
N LEU A 614 -11.21 -14.13 8.70
CA LEU A 614 -11.42 -13.67 7.32
C LEU A 614 -10.52 -12.48 7.00
N TRP A 615 -10.41 -11.52 7.92
CA TRP A 615 -9.55 -10.35 7.74
C TRP A 615 -8.06 -10.69 7.70
N ALA A 616 -7.61 -11.73 8.42
CA ALA A 616 -6.24 -12.23 8.35
C ALA A 616 -5.92 -12.86 6.98
N MET A 617 -6.92 -13.40 6.28
CA MET A 617 -6.75 -13.90 4.91
C MET A 617 -6.79 -12.78 3.88
N GLU A 618 -7.69 -11.80 4.04
CA GLU A 618 -7.72 -10.60 3.20
C GLU A 618 -6.45 -9.75 3.37
N ARG A 619 -5.82 -9.83 4.56
CA ARG A 619 -4.57 -9.13 4.89
C ARG A 619 -3.52 -10.09 5.48
N PRO A 620 -2.84 -10.89 4.65
CA PRO A 620 -1.86 -11.89 5.10
C PRO A 620 -0.61 -11.31 5.73
N GLU A 621 -0.31 -10.07 5.40
CA GLU A 621 0.61 -9.21 6.13
C GLU A 621 0.36 -9.00 7.63
N ASP A 622 -0.91 -9.00 8.03
CA ASP A 622 -1.36 -8.78 9.39
C ASP A 622 -1.69 -10.14 10.04
N ILE A 623 -1.50 -11.26 9.34
CA ILE A 623 -1.88 -12.60 9.80
C ILE A 623 -1.27 -12.91 11.17
N ASP A 624 0.02 -12.62 11.36
CA ASP A 624 0.70 -12.87 12.61
C ASP A 624 0.15 -11.97 13.72
N ARG A 625 -0.14 -10.70 13.40
CA ARG A 625 -0.69 -9.73 14.36
C ARG A 625 -2.14 -9.97 14.73
N ILE A 626 -2.88 -10.67 13.87
CA ILE A 626 -4.28 -11.02 14.11
C ILE A 626 -4.34 -12.37 14.80
N LEU A 627 -3.74 -13.42 14.22
CA LEU A 627 -3.92 -14.81 14.62
C LEU A 627 -2.98 -15.28 15.74
N LEU A 628 -1.85 -14.61 16.02
CA LEU A 628 -0.96 -15.01 17.13
C LEU A 628 -1.39 -14.49 18.50
N ASN A 629 -2.41 -13.63 18.56
CA ASN A 629 -2.95 -13.18 19.85
C ASN A 629 -3.62 -14.34 20.57
N ARG A 630 -3.49 -14.38 21.90
CA ARG A 630 -4.05 -15.48 22.70
C ARG A 630 -5.57 -15.38 22.81
N SER A 631 -6.11 -14.17 22.79
CA SER A 631 -7.53 -13.87 23.00
C SER A 631 -8.18 -13.18 21.80
N VAL A 632 -8.00 -13.72 20.58
CA VAL A 632 -8.74 -13.24 19.41
C VAL A 632 -10.22 -13.55 19.59
N VAL A 633 -11.08 -12.55 19.41
CA VAL A 633 -12.54 -12.71 19.43
C VAL A 633 -13.08 -12.35 18.07
N ASN A 634 -13.70 -13.28 17.36
CA ASN A 634 -14.51 -13.00 16.19
C ASN A 634 -15.87 -12.48 16.65
N LEU A 635 -16.27 -11.28 16.24
CA LEU A 635 -17.53 -10.66 16.67
C LEU A 635 -18.72 -11.51 16.25
N ASP A 636 -18.68 -12.10 15.05
CA ASP A 636 -19.71 -13.02 14.52
C ASP A 636 -19.85 -14.34 15.32
N LYS A 637 -18.93 -14.61 16.25
CA LYS A 637 -18.99 -15.76 17.17
C LYS A 637 -19.40 -15.37 18.59
N ILE A 638 -19.70 -14.09 18.85
CA ILE A 638 -20.19 -13.63 20.15
C ILE A 638 -21.58 -14.23 20.42
N SER A 639 -21.78 -14.73 21.64
CA SER A 639 -23.04 -15.36 22.00
C SER A 639 -24.21 -14.36 22.01
N PRO A 640 -25.45 -14.78 21.71
CA PRO A 640 -26.62 -13.90 21.78
C PRO A 640 -26.80 -13.23 23.16
N LYS A 641 -26.36 -13.90 24.24
CA LYS A 641 -26.38 -13.40 25.61
C LYS A 641 -25.42 -12.23 25.82
N ASP A 642 -24.22 -12.29 25.23
CA ASP A 642 -23.25 -11.21 25.36
C ASP A 642 -23.71 -9.94 24.61
N ASN A 643 -24.43 -10.14 23.49
CA ASN A 643 -25.09 -9.07 22.73
C ASN A 643 -26.34 -8.49 23.42
N ASP A 644 -26.81 -9.05 24.53
CA ASP A 644 -28.00 -8.52 25.21
C ASP A 644 -27.77 -7.09 25.73
N GLY A 645 -28.70 -6.19 25.41
CA GLY A 645 -28.62 -4.76 25.64
C GLY A 645 -27.72 -4.01 24.64
N PHE A 646 -27.26 -4.62 23.55
CA PHE A 646 -26.45 -3.93 22.54
C PHE A 646 -27.21 -2.76 21.91
N SER A 647 -26.55 -1.60 21.78
CA SER A 647 -27.14 -0.40 21.19
C SER A 647 -26.16 0.25 20.23
N GLY A 648 -26.44 0.21 18.93
CA GLY A 648 -25.45 0.62 17.94
C GLY A 648 -26.00 1.13 16.60
N CYS A 649 -25.21 1.97 15.95
CA CYS A 649 -25.38 2.38 14.55
C CYS A 649 -24.25 1.75 13.73
N LEU A 650 -24.59 0.98 12.70
CA LEU A 650 -23.66 0.24 11.87
C LEU A 650 -23.79 0.68 10.43
N LEU A 651 -22.69 1.21 9.89
CA LEU A 651 -22.57 1.48 8.46
C LEU A 651 -21.81 0.32 7.84
N VAL A 652 -22.36 -0.26 6.78
CA VAL A 652 -21.76 -1.42 6.12
C VAL A 652 -21.71 -1.12 4.62
N SER A 653 -20.52 -1.19 4.04
CA SER A 653 -20.32 -1.13 2.60
C SER A 653 -20.57 -2.49 1.97
N ARG A 654 -20.50 -2.54 0.64
CA ARG A 654 -20.63 -3.77 -0.13
C ARG A 654 -19.38 -4.63 -0.08
N SER A 655 -18.27 -4.16 0.52
CA SER A 655 -17.04 -4.94 0.59
C SER A 655 -17.31 -6.35 1.10
N PRO A 656 -16.99 -7.42 0.34
CA PRO A 656 -17.36 -8.78 0.69
C PRO A 656 -16.93 -9.23 2.09
N ALA A 657 -15.74 -8.79 2.52
CA ALA A 657 -15.21 -9.13 3.83
C ALA A 657 -15.99 -8.49 4.99
N ASP A 658 -16.48 -7.26 4.79
CA ASP A 658 -17.36 -6.59 5.75
C ASP A 658 -18.77 -7.18 5.68
N PHE A 659 -19.30 -7.38 4.47
CA PHE A 659 -20.67 -7.78 4.23
C PHE A 659 -20.99 -9.20 4.69
N LEU A 660 -20.15 -10.20 4.36
CA LEU A 660 -20.39 -11.58 4.78
C LEU A 660 -20.27 -11.75 6.29
N ALA A 661 -19.25 -11.14 6.89
CA ALA A 661 -19.03 -11.23 8.33
C ALA A 661 -20.14 -10.47 9.10
N PHE A 662 -20.64 -9.35 8.55
CA PHE A 662 -21.83 -8.66 9.05
C PHE A 662 -23.07 -9.56 9.00
N GLN A 663 -23.31 -10.24 7.88
CA GLN A 663 -24.47 -11.13 7.73
C GLN A 663 -24.48 -12.21 8.82
N SER A 664 -23.36 -12.89 9.04
CA SER A 664 -23.22 -13.90 10.09
C SER A 664 -23.39 -13.30 11.50
N TRP A 665 -22.79 -12.14 11.76
CA TRP A 665 -22.95 -11.43 13.03
C TRP A 665 -24.40 -11.01 13.30
N PHE A 666 -25.11 -10.52 12.28
CA PHE A 666 -26.49 -10.04 12.42
C PHE A 666 -27.47 -11.18 12.70
N GLU A 667 -27.24 -12.39 12.18
CA GLU A 667 -28.06 -13.56 12.50
C GLU A 667 -28.08 -13.90 13.99
N ASN A 668 -26.99 -13.63 14.72
CA ASN A 668 -26.92 -13.89 16.16
C ASN A 668 -27.98 -13.10 16.95
N PHE A 669 -28.48 -11.98 16.42
CA PHE A 669 -29.51 -11.19 17.07
C PHE A 669 -30.88 -11.87 17.08
N LYS A 670 -31.12 -12.87 16.23
CA LYS A 670 -32.38 -13.66 16.23
C LYS A 670 -32.71 -14.22 17.62
N ASN A 671 -31.67 -14.55 18.38
CA ASN A 671 -31.79 -15.11 19.73
C ASN A 671 -31.41 -14.11 20.84
N THR A 672 -31.27 -12.82 20.54
CA THR A 672 -30.95 -11.77 21.53
C THR A 672 -32.23 -11.10 22.02
N GLU A 673 -32.40 -11.05 23.35
CA GLU A 673 -33.64 -10.56 23.95
C GLU A 673 -33.79 -9.03 23.84
N ASN A 674 -32.72 -8.27 24.07
CA ASN A 674 -32.77 -6.82 24.08
C ASN A 674 -31.67 -6.23 23.19
N PHE A 675 -32.04 -5.36 22.25
CA PHE A 675 -31.06 -4.59 21.48
C PHE A 675 -31.69 -3.37 20.82
N THR A 676 -30.86 -2.46 20.31
CA THR A 676 -31.23 -1.35 19.43
C THR A 676 -30.19 -1.22 18.33
N LEU A 677 -30.61 -1.32 17.08
CA LEU A 677 -29.74 -1.28 15.91
C LEU A 677 -30.25 -0.24 14.91
N ILE A 678 -29.37 0.66 14.49
CA ILE A 678 -29.52 1.43 13.26
C ILE A 678 -28.55 0.81 12.27
N ILE A 679 -29.04 0.29 11.16
CA ILE A 679 -28.23 -0.34 10.13
C ILE A 679 -28.33 0.52 8.88
N GLU A 680 -27.19 0.95 8.34
CA GLU A 680 -27.09 1.72 7.11
C GLU A 680 -26.18 0.98 6.14
N LYS A 681 -26.76 0.47 5.06
CA LYS A 681 -26.01 -0.20 4.00
C LYS A 681 -25.82 0.73 2.81
N TYR A 682 -24.62 0.70 2.25
CA TYR A 682 -24.24 1.51 1.10
C TYR A 682 -23.64 0.65 -0.02
N GLU A 683 -23.88 1.04 -1.26
CA GLU A 683 -23.42 0.30 -2.45
C GLU A 683 -21.94 0.48 -2.77
N PHE A 684 -21.20 1.24 -1.94
CA PHE A 684 -19.75 1.42 -2.09
C PHE A 684 -19.05 0.07 -1.92
N VAL A 685 -18.15 -0.27 -2.83
CA VAL A 685 -17.43 -1.56 -2.80
C VAL A 685 -16.21 -1.48 -1.89
N GLU A 686 -15.76 -0.26 -1.61
CA GLU A 686 -14.58 0.03 -0.83
C GLU A 686 -14.80 -0.24 0.67
N HIS A 687 -13.79 -0.84 1.31
CA HIS A 687 -13.70 -0.92 2.76
C HIS A 687 -13.36 0.44 3.38
N ASP A 688 -12.42 1.16 2.76
CA ASP A 688 -11.93 2.45 3.24
C ASP A 688 -12.88 3.59 2.85
N ALA A 689 -12.81 4.71 3.59
CA ALA A 689 -13.53 5.95 3.30
C ALA A 689 -15.07 5.88 3.30
N LEU A 690 -15.69 4.78 3.75
CA LEU A 690 -17.15 4.62 3.81
C LEU A 690 -17.85 5.84 4.45
N ILE A 691 -17.39 6.26 5.64
CA ILE A 691 -18.00 7.39 6.34
C ILE A 691 -17.86 8.72 5.59
N SER A 692 -16.74 8.92 4.89
CA SER A 692 -16.53 10.11 4.06
C SER A 692 -17.41 10.09 2.82
N ASN A 693 -17.64 8.92 2.22
CA ASN A 693 -18.52 8.80 1.06
C ASN A 693 -20.00 8.94 1.47
N ALA A 694 -20.38 8.32 2.58
CA ALA A 694 -21.74 8.33 3.11
C ALA A 694 -22.14 9.71 3.63
N TYR A 695 -21.31 10.34 4.47
CA TYR A 695 -21.66 11.57 5.18
C TYR A 695 -20.94 12.82 4.66
N LYS A 696 -19.94 12.67 3.78
CA LYS A 696 -19.22 13.80 3.15
C LYS A 696 -18.75 14.83 4.17
N ASP A 697 -19.19 16.08 4.06
CA ASP A 697 -18.78 17.17 4.93
C ASP A 697 -19.61 17.23 6.24
N THR A 698 -20.66 16.42 6.40
CA THR A 698 -21.54 16.41 7.57
C THR A 698 -21.23 15.31 8.58
N ILE A 699 -20.06 14.65 8.49
CA ILE A 699 -19.68 13.50 9.35
C ILE A 699 -19.96 13.77 10.83
N THR A 700 -19.50 14.91 11.34
CA THR A 700 -19.64 15.27 12.77
C THR A 700 -21.10 15.50 13.16
N GLU A 701 -21.88 16.17 12.31
CA GLU A 701 -23.30 16.44 12.56
C GLU A 701 -24.11 15.14 12.55
N THR A 702 -23.92 14.31 11.53
CA THR A 702 -24.60 13.02 11.38
C THR A 702 -24.23 12.05 12.50
N LEU A 703 -22.96 12.02 12.91
CA LEU A 703 -22.51 11.24 14.07
C LEU A 703 -23.28 11.64 15.34
N MET A 704 -23.37 12.95 15.62
CA MET A 704 -24.10 13.44 16.80
C MET A 704 -25.59 13.17 16.72
N GLN A 705 -26.19 13.28 15.53
CA GLN A 705 -27.59 12.92 15.30
C GLN A 705 -27.83 11.45 15.61
N ARG A 706 -27.00 10.54 15.09
CA ARG A 706 -27.12 9.09 15.36
C ARG A 706 -26.90 8.74 16.82
N PHE A 707 -25.96 9.40 17.48
CA PHE A 707 -25.77 9.24 18.92
C PHE A 707 -27.04 9.65 19.70
N ASN A 708 -27.62 10.82 19.40
CA ASN A 708 -28.85 11.26 20.04
C ASN A 708 -30.03 10.33 19.75
N SER A 709 -30.13 9.78 18.54
CA SER A 709 -31.15 8.80 18.18
C SER A 709 -31.02 7.53 19.04
N LEU A 710 -29.81 6.97 19.20
CA LEU A 710 -29.59 5.78 20.04
C LEU A 710 -29.99 6.02 21.51
N ILE A 711 -29.68 7.20 22.05
CA ILE A 711 -30.11 7.59 23.41
C ILE A 711 -31.64 7.64 23.49
N SER A 712 -32.28 8.31 22.54
CA SER A 712 -33.75 8.44 22.47
C SER A 712 -34.44 7.07 22.39
N TYR A 713 -33.97 6.19 21.50
CA TYR A 713 -34.54 4.86 21.34
C TYR A 713 -34.32 3.98 22.57
N SER A 714 -33.22 4.16 23.31
CA SER A 714 -32.97 3.39 24.53
C SER A 714 -33.95 3.78 25.65
N ASN A 715 -34.35 5.05 25.72
CA ASN A 715 -35.24 5.58 26.76
C ASN A 715 -36.74 5.49 26.43
N ASN A 716 -37.11 5.47 25.15
CA ASN A 716 -38.53 5.51 24.76
C ASN A 716 -39.23 4.15 24.94
N ASP A 717 -40.40 4.19 25.59
CA ASP A 717 -41.35 3.10 25.57
C ASP A 717 -42.00 2.99 24.18
N LEU A 718 -41.98 1.79 23.61
CA LEU A 718 -42.42 1.41 22.26
C LEU A 718 -43.94 1.51 22.02
N LYS A 719 -44.67 2.38 22.71
CA LYS A 719 -46.14 2.31 22.89
C LYS A 719 -46.98 2.40 21.61
N ILE A 720 -46.38 2.67 20.44
CA ILE A 720 -47.12 2.97 19.21
C ILE A 720 -46.92 1.90 18.11
N THR A 721 -45.83 1.12 18.14
CA THR A 721 -45.52 0.15 17.07
C THR A 721 -45.77 -1.29 17.54
N PRO A 722 -46.57 -2.11 16.83
CA PRO A 722 -46.74 -3.52 17.17
C PRO A 722 -45.42 -4.29 16.94
N PRO A 723 -45.15 -5.35 17.72
CA PRO A 723 -43.99 -6.20 17.48
C PRO A 723 -44.18 -7.04 16.21
N LEU A 724 -43.08 -7.29 15.51
CA LEU A 724 -43.02 -8.22 14.39
C LEU A 724 -43.25 -9.65 14.88
N ASN A 725 -44.07 -10.40 14.16
CA ASN A 725 -44.19 -11.84 14.35
C ASN A 725 -42.94 -12.59 13.84
N VAL A 726 -42.81 -13.88 14.14
CA VAL A 726 -41.61 -14.67 13.79
C VAL A 726 -41.34 -14.68 12.28
N THR A 727 -42.38 -14.79 11.45
CA THR A 727 -42.23 -14.77 9.98
C THR A 727 -41.74 -13.41 9.50
N GLU A 728 -42.32 -12.32 10.01
CA GLU A 728 -41.88 -10.95 9.68
C GLU A 728 -40.44 -10.68 10.14
N GLN A 729 -40.01 -11.25 11.26
CA GLN A 729 -38.61 -11.17 11.72
C GLN A 729 -37.67 -11.89 10.75
N ASP A 730 -38.01 -13.12 10.33
CA ASP A 730 -37.21 -13.90 9.38
C ASP A 730 -37.16 -13.24 8.00
N GLU A 731 -38.26 -12.64 7.54
CA GLU A 731 -38.31 -11.83 6.33
C GLU A 731 -37.43 -10.59 6.45
N LEU A 732 -37.51 -9.84 7.56
CA LEU A 732 -36.68 -8.66 7.79
C LEU A 732 -35.19 -9.01 7.83
N ILE A 733 -34.82 -10.11 8.49
CA ILE A 733 -33.44 -10.61 8.51
C ILE A 733 -33.00 -10.93 7.08
N THR A 734 -33.82 -11.64 6.31
CA THR A 734 -33.52 -11.99 4.91
C THR A 734 -33.34 -10.75 4.05
N ILE A 735 -34.23 -9.76 4.17
CA ILE A 735 -34.15 -8.47 3.48
C ILE A 735 -32.83 -7.79 3.83
N ILE A 736 -32.55 -7.56 5.11
CA ILE A 736 -31.34 -6.84 5.53
C ILE A 736 -30.11 -7.59 5.06
N LYS A 737 -30.03 -8.91 5.22
CA LYS A 737 -28.89 -9.71 4.78
C LYS A 737 -28.65 -9.54 3.28
N ASN A 738 -29.67 -9.64 2.46
CA ASN A 738 -29.53 -9.65 0.99
C ASN A 738 -29.48 -8.27 0.35
N SER A 739 -29.96 -7.23 1.04
CA SER A 739 -29.90 -5.85 0.56
C SER A 739 -28.47 -5.33 0.53
N THR A 740 -28.13 -4.64 -0.56
CA THR A 740 -26.84 -4.00 -0.80
C THR A 740 -26.82 -2.54 -0.38
N SER A 741 -28.01 -1.96 -0.23
CA SER A 741 -28.24 -0.62 0.29
C SER A 741 -29.55 -0.58 1.08
N GLY A 742 -29.65 0.38 2.00
CA GLY A 742 -30.87 0.60 2.78
C GLY A 742 -30.58 1.12 4.18
N SER A 743 -31.65 1.50 4.89
CA SER A 743 -31.56 1.93 6.28
C SER A 743 -32.69 1.30 7.08
N TRP A 744 -32.35 0.71 8.22
CA TRP A 744 -33.30 0.04 9.12
C TRP A 744 -33.02 0.45 10.55
N THR A 745 -34.07 0.74 11.31
CA THR A 745 -33.98 0.96 12.75
C THR A 745 -34.78 -0.13 13.45
N ILE A 746 -34.11 -0.97 14.22
CA ILE A 746 -34.68 -2.15 14.86
C ILE A 746 -34.46 -2.05 16.36
N LYS A 747 -35.50 -2.32 17.13
CA LYS A 747 -35.40 -2.47 18.58
C LYS A 747 -35.96 -3.84 18.96
N SER A 748 -35.28 -4.56 19.83
CA SER A 748 -35.81 -5.76 20.48
C SER A 748 -35.98 -5.53 21.97
N LYS A 749 -37.08 -6.00 22.53
CA LYS A 749 -37.37 -5.98 23.97
C LYS A 749 -37.98 -7.31 24.37
N ASN A 750 -37.31 -8.05 25.26
CA ASN A 750 -37.70 -9.41 25.67
C ASN A 750 -37.94 -10.36 24.48
N GLY A 751 -37.12 -10.24 23.43
CA GLY A 751 -37.19 -11.06 22.22
C GLY A 751 -38.24 -10.63 21.20
N LEU A 752 -39.03 -9.59 21.48
CA LEU A 752 -39.98 -9.02 20.54
C LEU A 752 -39.33 -7.90 19.74
N TRP A 753 -39.31 -8.03 18.41
CA TRP A 753 -38.69 -7.06 17.51
C TRP A 753 -39.67 -5.99 17.05
N TYR A 754 -39.18 -4.78 16.88
CA TYR A 754 -39.92 -3.61 16.43
C TYR A 754 -39.10 -2.91 15.34
N LEU A 755 -39.70 -2.69 14.18
CA LEU A 755 -39.14 -1.86 13.11
C LEU A 755 -39.67 -0.43 13.30
N LEU A 756 -38.77 0.54 13.50
CA LEU A 756 -39.10 1.92 13.90
C LEU A 756 -39.13 2.92 12.76
#